data_AF-A0A931Y246-F1
#
_entry.id   AF-A0A931Y246-F1
#
_cell.length_a   1.000
_cell.length_b   1.000
_cell.length_c   1.000
_cell.angle_alpha   90.00
_cell.angle_beta   90.00
_cell.angle_gamma   90.00
#
_symmetry.space_group_name_H-M   'P 1'
#
loop_
_entity.id
_entity.type
_entity.pdbx_description
1 polymer ?
#
loop_
_entity_poly.entity_id
_entity_poly.type
_entity_poly.pdbx_seq_one_letter_code
_entity_poly.pdbx_strand_id
1 'polypeptide(L)'
;MQSRFAASLVIGLLVVGCSGGGSEETPVYDAEGDAAVDETETGASDSGGADESSAETASDSDAEDVATSDTVDDGADEAGADAVDVGDDVETDGDAVGTGDVAVEGGDGGSFPAACSWCHGDRASGNPAPPRSATGETATSARGVGAHAKHLSASAWRHEIVCTDCHAVPTDLMHGDGKADLKWSARAGAITYASLTCRGSTCHGAKLLPPPTSVAVAREPVWNVVDGTYSKCGTSCHSNPPAGWHTPATACDGCHADVVDSYDPVTMATTWKDASRHVNGVVDVVGGKTCTSCHGDATTKNPAPPRGSKGETLTTDRAVGAHAKHLGASTWRRDIACDDCHPIPSWTLHSNAKTDLLWGTLTRSDGAAPKFDPLTSTCAGQYCHGATLLPASAGGTTRREPVFNQVDGTFSACGESCHTNPPGGTHPNSTACPTCHGTVIATYDPTTKAATWKDRSKHIDGEVVLNCTSCHGVPGGSEAPPNGTKGETLTSQKAVGAHQAHLASSTWHRDVLCADCHTKPTSVLHMNGVAELTWSAVSAADGAAPAYGATTATCSGVYCHGSTLAAAAPGGTTRRQPVWTTVDGTYDGCGTSCHTNPPGGWHSSSMKCPTCHTSIKTYDPVTKTATWKDRTLHVNGKVDAYDMGDCMLCHEDMF
;
A
#
# COMPACT_ATOMS: atom_id res chain seq x y z
N MET A 1 19.34 21.56 57.11
CA MET A 1 19.87 20.60 58.09
C MET A 1 20.19 19.32 57.32
N GLN A 2 21.46 19.07 56.99
CA GLN A 2 22.32 18.05 57.63
C GLN A 2 21.59 16.69 57.75
N SER A 3 22.09 15.54 57.30
CA SER A 3 23.46 15.06 57.21
C SER A 3 23.52 13.79 56.35
N ARG A 4 24.71 13.54 55.79
CA ARG A 4 25.21 12.29 55.20
C ARG A 4 25.27 11.14 56.22
N PHE A 5 25.37 9.90 55.72
CA PHE A 5 26.15 8.73 56.21
C PHE A 5 25.58 7.47 55.49
N ALA A 6 26.29 6.39 55.14
CA ALA A 6 27.68 5.97 55.25
C ALA A 6 27.88 4.79 54.28
N ALA A 7 29.13 4.57 53.86
CA ALA A 7 29.60 3.35 53.23
C ALA A 7 30.01 2.28 54.26
N SER A 8 29.99 1.00 53.86
CA SER A 8 30.63 -0.17 54.51
C SER A 8 30.21 -1.42 53.69
N LEU A 9 30.92 -2.54 53.53
CA LEU A 9 32.21 -3.14 53.94
C LEU A 9 32.07 -4.59 53.35
N VAL A 10 32.96 -5.18 52.53
CA VAL A 10 34.15 -5.99 52.91
C VAL A 10 34.08 -7.48 52.50
N ILE A 11 35.31 -8.06 52.40
CA ILE A 11 35.73 -9.49 52.34
C ILE A 11 35.75 -10.11 50.92
N GLY A 12 36.84 -10.69 50.36
CA GLY A 12 38.18 -11.04 50.85
C GLY A 12 38.45 -12.57 50.84
N LEU A 13 39.29 -13.07 49.91
CA LEU A 13 40.27 -14.21 49.97
C LEU A 13 40.55 -14.74 48.54
N LEU A 14 41.75 -14.66 47.94
CA LEU A 14 43.00 -15.47 48.11
C LEU A 14 42.77 -16.99 47.91
N VAL A 15 43.43 -17.73 46.99
CA VAL A 15 44.86 -18.15 47.00
C VAL A 15 45.27 -18.87 45.68
N VAL A 16 46.39 -18.42 45.08
CA VAL A 16 47.61 -19.11 44.53
C VAL A 16 47.56 -20.26 43.49
N GLY A 17 48.41 -20.11 42.46
CA GLY A 17 49.07 -21.22 41.72
C GLY A 17 49.98 -20.79 40.55
N CYS A 18 51.31 -20.86 40.74
CA CYS A 18 52.50 -20.76 39.85
C CYS A 18 52.37 -21.20 38.37
N SER A 19 53.29 -20.98 37.41
CA SER A 19 54.49 -20.14 37.14
C SER A 19 55.08 -20.62 35.79
N GLY A 20 55.72 -19.73 35.02
CA GLY A 20 56.67 -20.05 33.93
C GLY A 20 56.15 -19.68 32.53
N GLY A 21 56.84 -18.95 31.65
CA GLY A 21 58.20 -18.40 31.65
C GLY A 21 58.85 -18.56 30.26
N GLY A 22 59.05 -17.44 29.55
CA GLY A 22 59.91 -17.27 28.35
C GLY A 22 59.28 -17.71 27.00
N SER A 23 59.63 -17.18 25.83
CA SER A 23 60.39 -16.00 25.35
C SER A 23 60.50 -16.17 23.83
N GLU A 24 60.27 -15.10 23.04
CA GLU A 24 60.93 -14.74 21.74
C GLU A 24 60.89 -15.76 20.57
N GLU A 25 60.92 -15.49 19.25
CA GLU A 25 60.86 -14.33 18.35
C GLU A 25 60.75 -14.91 16.91
N THR A 26 59.83 -14.38 16.06
CA THR A 26 59.92 -14.19 14.57
C THR A 26 60.18 -15.39 13.60
N PRO A 27 60.18 -15.21 12.26
CA PRO A 27 59.11 -14.78 11.35
C PRO A 27 58.86 -15.78 10.17
N VAL A 28 57.81 -15.53 9.37
CA VAL A 28 57.41 -16.31 8.19
C VAL A 28 58.09 -15.77 6.91
N TYR A 29 58.61 -16.68 6.07
CA TYR A 29 59.15 -16.42 4.73
C TYR A 29 58.15 -16.79 3.62
N ASP A 30 58.21 -16.02 2.51
CA ASP A 30 57.56 -16.23 1.21
C ASP A 30 58.02 -17.52 0.48
N ALA A 31 57.17 -18.05 -0.41
CA ALA A 31 57.57 -18.49 -1.76
C ALA A 31 56.38 -18.94 -2.64
N GLU A 32 56.52 -18.63 -3.93
CA GLU A 32 55.63 -18.83 -5.09
C GLU A 32 55.60 -20.28 -5.62
N GLY A 33 54.71 -20.56 -6.60
CA GLY A 33 54.86 -21.71 -7.49
C GLY A 33 53.64 -22.06 -8.36
N ASP A 34 53.70 -21.70 -9.64
CA ASP A 34 52.85 -22.10 -10.78
C ASP A 34 52.78 -23.62 -11.04
N ALA A 35 51.69 -24.08 -11.68
CA ALA A 35 51.72 -24.80 -12.97
C ALA A 35 50.33 -25.34 -13.40
N ALA A 36 50.02 -25.13 -14.68
CA ALA A 36 48.88 -25.65 -15.44
C ALA A 36 49.08 -27.11 -15.90
N VAL A 37 47.99 -27.84 -16.20
CA VAL A 37 47.84 -28.60 -17.46
C VAL A 37 46.39 -29.01 -17.75
N ASP A 38 46.16 -28.99 -19.06
CA ASP A 38 45.08 -29.37 -19.98
C ASP A 38 44.71 -30.86 -19.99
N GLU A 39 43.44 -31.21 -20.27
CA GLU A 39 43.03 -32.43 -20.98
C GLU A 39 41.62 -32.23 -21.59
N THR A 40 41.53 -32.59 -22.88
CA THR A 40 40.43 -32.40 -23.83
C THR A 40 39.43 -33.56 -23.92
N GLU A 41 38.19 -33.21 -24.34
CA GLU A 41 37.30 -33.90 -25.32
C GLU A 41 36.77 -35.34 -25.06
N THR A 42 35.44 -35.49 -25.06
CA THR A 42 34.59 -36.25 -26.04
C THR A 42 33.32 -36.83 -25.41
N GLY A 43 32.16 -36.68 -26.09
CA GLY A 43 30.97 -37.53 -25.83
C GLY A 43 29.60 -36.91 -26.15
N ALA A 44 29.14 -37.11 -27.39
CA ALA A 44 27.91 -36.64 -28.02
C ALA A 44 26.55 -36.98 -27.34
N SER A 45 25.50 -36.18 -27.58
CA SER A 45 24.45 -36.51 -28.57
C SER A 45 23.28 -35.52 -28.64
N ASP A 46 22.77 -35.46 -29.87
CA ASP A 46 21.81 -34.62 -30.57
C ASP A 46 20.34 -34.66 -30.09
N SER A 47 19.64 -33.51 -30.15
CA SER A 47 18.30 -33.38 -30.77
C SER A 47 17.83 -31.92 -30.75
N GLY A 48 17.54 -31.38 -31.94
CA GLY A 48 17.18 -29.98 -32.15
C GLY A 48 15.69 -29.66 -32.30
N GLY A 49 15.46 -28.38 -32.62
CA GLY A 49 14.23 -27.80 -33.18
C GLY A 49 13.21 -27.32 -32.13
N ALA A 50 12.51 -26.20 -32.27
CA ALA A 50 12.55 -25.08 -33.21
C ALA A 50 11.73 -23.95 -32.57
N ASP A 51 12.13 -22.70 -32.81
CA ASP A 51 11.34 -21.48 -32.57
C ASP A 51 10.11 -21.47 -33.49
N GLU A 52 8.94 -21.19 -32.93
CA GLU A 52 7.73 -20.77 -33.66
C GLU A 52 7.10 -19.61 -32.89
N SER A 53 7.41 -18.39 -33.32
CA SER A 53 6.67 -17.17 -33.01
C SER A 53 5.45 -17.08 -33.92
N SER A 54 4.24 -17.06 -33.37
CA SER A 54 3.03 -16.67 -34.09
C SER A 54 2.30 -15.59 -33.31
N ALA A 55 2.32 -14.39 -33.90
CA ALA A 55 1.46 -13.28 -33.55
C ALA A 55 0.07 -13.52 -34.15
N GLU A 56 -0.97 -13.35 -33.34
CA GLU A 56 -2.35 -13.25 -33.82
C GLU A 56 -2.95 -11.96 -33.28
N THR A 57 -3.23 -11.07 -34.22
CA THR A 57 -4.05 -9.86 -34.09
C THR A 57 -5.51 -10.23 -33.85
N ALA A 58 -6.18 -9.60 -32.88
CA ALA A 58 -7.64 -9.58 -32.81
C ALA A 58 -8.13 -8.15 -32.58
N SER A 59 -9.03 -7.77 -33.48
CA SER A 59 -9.57 -6.47 -33.82
C SER A 59 -10.63 -5.95 -32.85
N ASP A 60 -10.65 -4.62 -32.73
CA ASP A 60 -11.78 -3.80 -32.31
C ASP A 60 -13.10 -4.18 -32.99
N SER A 61 -14.17 -4.16 -32.20
CA SER A 61 -15.52 -3.91 -32.70
C SER A 61 -16.31 -3.15 -31.63
N ASP A 62 -16.60 -1.90 -31.97
CA ASP A 62 -17.49 -0.97 -31.30
C ASP A 62 -18.92 -1.53 -31.10
N ALA A 63 -19.52 -1.25 -29.95
CA ALA A 63 -20.97 -1.23 -29.75
C ALA A 63 -21.37 -0.30 -28.59
N GLU A 64 -21.68 0.94 -28.96
CA GLU A 64 -22.73 1.86 -28.51
C GLU A 64 -23.20 1.88 -27.03
N ASP A 65 -22.80 2.97 -26.35
CA ASP A 65 -23.66 4.08 -25.88
C ASP A 65 -25.11 3.77 -25.44
N VAL A 66 -25.36 3.75 -24.12
CA VAL A 66 -26.61 4.25 -23.53
C VAL A 66 -26.31 5.00 -22.23
N ALA A 67 -26.75 6.25 -22.22
CA ALA A 67 -26.57 7.27 -21.23
C ALA A 67 -27.28 7.05 -19.88
N THR A 68 -26.76 7.80 -18.91
CA THR A 68 -27.19 8.03 -17.54
C THR A 68 -28.53 8.76 -17.40
N SER A 69 -29.25 8.41 -16.33
CA SER A 69 -30.17 9.18 -15.45
C SER A 69 -30.66 10.58 -15.87
N ASP A 70 -31.98 10.80 -15.83
CA ASP A 70 -32.68 11.60 -14.79
C ASP A 70 -34.16 11.86 -15.16
N THR A 71 -35.07 11.75 -14.18
CA THR A 71 -36.12 12.75 -13.88
C THR A 71 -37.00 12.31 -12.69
N VAL A 72 -36.79 13.01 -11.58
CA VAL A 72 -37.75 13.71 -10.68
C VAL A 72 -39.09 13.05 -10.29
N ASP A 73 -39.18 12.85 -8.97
CA ASP A 73 -40.29 13.08 -8.02
C ASP A 73 -41.58 13.78 -8.50
N ASP A 74 -42.73 13.30 -8.00
CA ASP A 74 -43.81 14.09 -7.39
C ASP A 74 -45.08 13.23 -7.13
N GLY A 75 -45.35 12.92 -5.85
CA GLY A 75 -46.63 13.28 -5.22
C GLY A 75 -47.78 12.28 -5.03
N ALA A 76 -48.14 12.11 -3.74
CA ALA A 76 -49.49 11.99 -3.13
C ALA A 76 -50.20 10.61 -3.14
N ASP A 77 -51.00 10.22 -2.14
CA ASP A 77 -51.15 10.49 -0.69
C ASP A 77 -52.25 9.51 -0.20
N GLU A 78 -52.06 9.00 1.02
CA GLU A 78 -53.01 8.59 2.06
C GLU A 78 -54.50 8.25 1.79
N ALA A 79 -54.91 7.07 2.30
CA ALA A 79 -56.10 6.78 3.16
C ALA A 79 -56.40 5.28 3.09
N GLY A 80 -56.57 4.48 4.15
CA GLY A 80 -57.01 4.72 5.52
C GLY A 80 -58.13 3.72 5.83
N ALA A 81 -57.97 2.89 6.87
CA ALA A 81 -58.99 2.21 7.71
C ALA A 81 -58.39 0.89 8.26
N ASP A 82 -57.76 0.92 9.43
CA ASP A 82 -58.34 0.76 10.78
C ASP A 82 -59.04 -0.58 11.05
N ALA A 83 -58.47 -1.25 12.05
CA ALA A 83 -58.89 -2.50 12.63
C ALA A 83 -60.10 -2.29 13.55
N VAL A 84 -60.96 -3.31 13.62
CA VAL A 84 -61.84 -3.51 14.79
C VAL A 84 -61.76 -4.98 15.19
N ASP A 85 -61.24 -5.15 16.41
CA ASP A 85 -61.21 -6.36 17.22
C ASP A 85 -62.59 -6.64 17.81
N VAL A 86 -63.04 -7.90 17.72
CA VAL A 86 -63.96 -8.51 18.70
C VAL A 86 -63.67 -10.00 18.74
N GLY A 87 -63.00 -10.45 19.80
CA GLY A 87 -63.01 -11.84 20.22
C GLY A 87 -64.36 -12.27 20.77
N ASP A 88 -64.64 -13.57 20.73
CA ASP A 88 -65.08 -14.31 21.92
C ASP A 88 -64.91 -15.82 21.70
N ASP A 89 -64.62 -16.50 22.80
CA ASP A 89 -64.29 -17.92 22.94
C ASP A 89 -65.48 -18.85 22.70
N VAL A 90 -65.24 -20.14 22.43
CA VAL A 90 -65.84 -21.30 23.14
C VAL A 90 -65.31 -22.63 22.55
N GLU A 91 -64.87 -23.48 23.48
CA GLU A 91 -64.27 -24.82 23.32
C GLU A 91 -65.27 -25.95 22.97
N THR A 92 -64.71 -26.97 22.31
CA THR A 92 -64.97 -28.44 22.33
C THR A 92 -66.37 -29.03 22.55
N ASP A 93 -66.81 -29.94 21.65
CA ASP A 93 -66.87 -31.41 21.90
C ASP A 93 -67.66 -32.18 20.81
N GLY A 94 -67.21 -33.41 20.52
CA GLY A 94 -68.13 -34.56 20.46
C GLY A 94 -68.67 -35.10 19.12
N ASP A 95 -67.92 -36.03 18.54
CA ASP A 95 -68.33 -37.41 18.17
C ASP A 95 -69.37 -37.76 17.06
N ALA A 96 -68.97 -38.84 16.37
CA ALA A 96 -69.77 -39.95 15.82
C ALA A 96 -70.50 -39.87 14.47
N VAL A 97 -69.92 -40.62 13.51
CA VAL A 97 -70.49 -41.63 12.60
C VAL A 97 -71.99 -41.56 12.26
N GLY A 98 -72.29 -41.38 10.98
CA GLY A 98 -73.60 -41.63 10.39
C GLY A 98 -73.50 -42.08 8.94
N THR A 99 -73.56 -43.39 8.72
CA THR A 99 -73.82 -44.00 7.41
C THR A 99 -75.24 -43.66 6.97
N GLY A 100 -75.39 -43.12 5.76
CA GLY A 100 -76.71 -42.83 5.18
C GLY A 100 -76.65 -42.75 3.67
N ASP A 101 -76.80 -43.90 3.00
CA ASP A 101 -77.31 -43.95 1.64
C ASP A 101 -78.72 -43.36 1.62
N VAL A 102 -78.96 -42.38 0.75
CA VAL A 102 -80.31 -41.97 0.35
C VAL A 102 -80.36 -42.01 -1.17
N ALA A 103 -81.14 -42.96 -1.68
CA ALA A 103 -81.58 -42.99 -3.06
C ALA A 103 -82.60 -41.87 -3.32
N VAL A 104 -82.48 -41.19 -4.46
CA VAL A 104 -83.58 -40.43 -5.07
C VAL A 104 -83.66 -40.86 -6.54
N GLU A 105 -84.80 -41.44 -6.89
CA GLU A 105 -85.25 -41.75 -8.25
C GLU A 105 -85.88 -40.50 -8.91
N GLY A 106 -85.55 -40.29 -10.19
CA GLY A 106 -86.45 -39.69 -11.20
C GLY A 106 -86.30 -38.20 -11.52
N GLY A 107 -85.73 -37.88 -12.70
CA GLY A 107 -85.93 -36.59 -13.38
C GLY A 107 -84.80 -36.22 -14.36
N ASP A 108 -85.06 -36.34 -15.66
CA ASP A 108 -84.11 -36.08 -16.75
C ASP A 108 -83.58 -34.64 -16.80
N GLY A 109 -82.26 -34.51 -16.82
CA GLY A 109 -81.53 -33.24 -16.87
C GLY A 109 -80.13 -33.39 -16.25
N GLY A 110 -79.31 -34.28 -16.83
CA GLY A 110 -78.04 -34.72 -16.23
C GLY A 110 -77.01 -33.60 -16.04
N SER A 111 -76.96 -33.06 -14.82
CA SER A 111 -75.72 -32.58 -14.22
C SER A 111 -75.40 -33.49 -13.03
N PHE A 112 -74.51 -34.47 -13.23
CA PHE A 112 -73.80 -35.07 -12.11
C PHE A 112 -72.72 -34.08 -11.68
N PRO A 113 -72.73 -33.50 -10.46
CA PRO A 113 -71.54 -32.85 -9.93
C PRO A 113 -70.58 -33.96 -9.52
N ALA A 114 -69.86 -34.54 -10.49
CA ALA A 114 -68.76 -35.43 -10.17
C ALA A 114 -67.67 -34.60 -9.50
N ALA A 115 -67.52 -34.75 -8.18
CA ALA A 115 -66.40 -34.18 -7.46
C ALA A 115 -65.10 -34.80 -8.01
N CYS A 116 -64.03 -34.01 -8.11
CA CYS A 116 -62.72 -34.48 -8.58
C CYS A 116 -62.25 -35.77 -7.88
N SER A 117 -62.60 -35.92 -6.59
CA SER A 117 -62.35 -37.08 -5.73
C SER A 117 -62.95 -38.41 -6.21
N TRP A 118 -63.85 -38.38 -7.20
CA TRP A 118 -64.44 -39.59 -7.81
C TRP A 118 -63.53 -40.26 -8.84
N CYS A 119 -62.76 -39.46 -9.58
CA CYS A 119 -61.87 -39.96 -10.62
C CYS A 119 -60.43 -40.07 -10.10
N HIS A 120 -59.98 -39.11 -9.30
CA HIS A 120 -58.65 -39.08 -8.70
C HIS A 120 -58.73 -38.71 -7.24
N GLY A 121 -57.73 -39.03 -6.45
CA GLY A 121 -57.70 -38.63 -5.05
C GLY A 121 -58.35 -39.64 -4.12
N ASP A 122 -58.93 -39.16 -3.03
CA ASP A 122 -59.63 -39.97 -2.05
C ASP A 122 -61.08 -39.49 -1.90
N ARG A 123 -62.01 -40.39 -2.22
CA ARG A 123 -63.44 -40.16 -2.14
C ARG A 123 -63.92 -40.00 -0.68
N ALA A 124 -63.25 -40.65 0.27
CA ALA A 124 -63.64 -40.60 1.68
C ALA A 124 -63.31 -39.25 2.33
N SER A 125 -62.14 -38.69 2.04
CA SER A 125 -61.74 -37.35 2.51
C SER A 125 -62.21 -36.21 1.62
N GLY A 126 -62.69 -36.51 0.39
CA GLY A 126 -63.01 -35.49 -0.62
C GLY A 126 -61.77 -34.82 -1.21
N ASN A 127 -60.56 -35.25 -0.85
CA ASN A 127 -59.31 -34.67 -1.31
C ASN A 127 -59.04 -35.09 -2.77
N PRO A 128 -58.99 -34.15 -3.73
CA PRO A 128 -58.73 -34.46 -5.13
C PRO A 128 -57.26 -34.80 -5.41
N ALA A 129 -56.36 -34.57 -4.45
CA ALA A 129 -54.96 -34.94 -4.58
C ALA A 129 -54.79 -36.46 -4.54
N PRO A 130 -54.13 -37.09 -5.53
CA PRO A 130 -53.98 -38.55 -5.59
C PRO A 130 -53.34 -39.16 -4.34
N PRO A 131 -54.05 -40.08 -3.66
CA PRO A 131 -53.51 -41.41 -3.42
C PRO A 131 -53.97 -42.37 -4.52
N ARG A 132 -54.90 -41.96 -5.39
CA ARG A 132 -55.39 -42.72 -6.53
C ARG A 132 -55.39 -41.90 -7.82
N SER A 133 -54.93 -42.47 -8.93
CA SER A 133 -55.03 -41.88 -10.27
C SER A 133 -56.39 -42.18 -10.96
N ALA A 134 -56.65 -41.58 -12.12
CA ALA A 134 -57.85 -41.80 -12.96
C ALA A 134 -58.03 -43.26 -13.32
N THR A 135 -56.91 -43.95 -13.51
CA THR A 135 -56.83 -45.35 -13.90
C THR A 135 -56.79 -46.28 -12.69
N GLY A 136 -56.91 -45.74 -11.47
CA GLY A 136 -57.05 -46.49 -10.23
C GLY A 136 -55.74 -46.93 -9.59
N GLU A 137 -54.58 -46.51 -10.11
CA GLU A 137 -53.30 -46.81 -9.46
C GLU A 137 -53.21 -46.08 -8.12
N THR A 138 -52.66 -46.74 -7.11
CA THR A 138 -52.44 -46.16 -5.79
C THR A 138 -50.98 -46.15 -5.32
N ALA A 139 -50.11 -46.84 -6.06
CA ALA A 139 -48.70 -46.88 -5.75
C ALA A 139 -48.03 -45.54 -6.11
N THR A 140 -47.18 -45.02 -5.24
CA THR A 140 -46.39 -43.81 -5.50
C THR A 140 -45.37 -43.98 -6.63
N SER A 141 -45.06 -45.23 -7.02
CA SER A 141 -44.29 -45.54 -8.23
C SER A 141 -45.06 -45.26 -9.53
N ALA A 142 -46.39 -45.15 -9.47
CA ALA A 142 -47.23 -44.81 -10.62
C ALA A 142 -47.12 -43.31 -10.93
N ARG A 143 -46.99 -42.99 -12.22
CA ARG A 143 -46.88 -41.62 -12.74
C ARG A 143 -48.03 -40.71 -12.26
N GLY A 144 -49.26 -41.22 -12.26
CA GLY A 144 -50.46 -40.46 -11.87
C GLY A 144 -50.65 -40.25 -10.36
N VAL A 145 -49.86 -40.91 -9.51
CA VAL A 145 -49.87 -40.73 -8.05
C VAL A 145 -48.62 -39.98 -7.60
N GLY A 146 -47.44 -40.57 -7.84
CA GLY A 146 -46.14 -39.95 -7.58
C GLY A 146 -45.98 -39.34 -6.20
N ALA A 147 -45.33 -38.19 -6.16
CA ALA A 147 -45.00 -37.45 -4.94
C ALA A 147 -46.08 -36.44 -4.48
N HIS A 148 -47.31 -36.46 -5.02
CA HIS A 148 -48.36 -35.49 -4.66
C HIS A 148 -48.58 -35.39 -3.15
N ALA A 149 -48.83 -36.52 -2.48
CA ALA A 149 -49.08 -36.56 -1.04
C ALA A 149 -47.88 -36.03 -0.21
N LYS A 150 -46.64 -36.22 -0.69
CA LYS A 150 -45.46 -35.70 0.02
C LYS A 150 -45.38 -34.18 -0.03
N HIS A 151 -45.72 -33.57 -1.16
CA HIS A 151 -45.71 -32.11 -1.29
C HIS A 151 -46.84 -31.45 -0.49
N LEU A 152 -48.05 -32.00 -0.57
CA LEU A 152 -49.25 -31.44 0.07
C LEU A 152 -49.33 -31.73 1.57
N SER A 153 -48.49 -32.62 2.10
CA SER A 153 -48.42 -32.85 3.54
C SER A 153 -47.81 -31.65 4.26
N ALA A 154 -48.37 -31.33 5.44
CA ALA A 154 -47.83 -30.31 6.33
C ALA A 154 -46.34 -30.51 6.60
N SER A 155 -45.60 -29.41 6.77
CA SER A 155 -44.17 -29.44 6.96
C SER A 155 -43.71 -28.46 8.02
N ALA A 156 -42.79 -28.90 8.87
CA ALA A 156 -42.15 -28.05 9.87
C ALA A 156 -40.96 -27.25 9.31
N TRP A 157 -40.61 -27.39 8.02
CA TRP A 157 -39.40 -26.79 7.46
C TRP A 157 -39.62 -26.04 6.15
N ARG A 158 -40.83 -25.97 5.61
CA ARG A 158 -41.14 -25.22 4.38
C ARG A 158 -42.55 -24.65 4.43
N HIS A 159 -42.80 -23.69 3.55
CA HIS A 159 -44.12 -23.26 3.13
C HIS A 159 -45.01 -24.45 2.79
N GLU A 160 -46.28 -24.36 3.19
CA GLU A 160 -47.30 -25.33 2.81
C GLU A 160 -47.50 -25.26 1.30
N ILE A 161 -47.25 -26.38 0.60
CA ILE A 161 -47.39 -26.42 -0.86
C ILE A 161 -48.86 -26.72 -1.16
N VAL A 162 -49.49 -25.85 -1.96
CA VAL A 162 -50.86 -26.04 -2.44
C VAL A 162 -50.87 -26.42 -3.93
N CYS A 163 -51.99 -26.90 -4.45
CA CYS A 163 -52.09 -27.36 -5.84
C CYS A 163 -51.64 -26.27 -6.85
N THR A 164 -52.04 -25.02 -6.59
CA THR A 164 -51.75 -23.87 -7.45
C THR A 164 -50.27 -23.47 -7.47
N ASP A 165 -49.45 -23.93 -6.52
CA ASP A 165 -48.00 -23.76 -6.58
C ASP A 165 -47.38 -24.56 -7.72
N CYS A 166 -48.00 -25.69 -8.08
CA CYS A 166 -47.54 -26.56 -9.16
C CYS A 166 -48.27 -26.22 -10.46
N HIS A 167 -49.58 -26.43 -10.52
CA HIS A 167 -50.34 -26.25 -11.74
C HIS A 167 -51.75 -25.75 -11.43
N ALA A 168 -52.39 -25.13 -12.41
CA ALA A 168 -53.82 -24.86 -12.32
C ALA A 168 -54.57 -26.19 -12.26
N VAL A 169 -55.49 -26.34 -11.30
CA VAL A 169 -56.39 -27.50 -11.22
C VAL A 169 -57.51 -27.28 -12.24
N PRO A 170 -57.75 -28.20 -13.19
CA PRO A 170 -58.88 -28.09 -14.11
C PRO A 170 -60.21 -27.97 -13.37
N THR A 171 -61.10 -27.10 -13.86
CA THR A 171 -62.40 -26.82 -13.23
C THR A 171 -63.58 -27.47 -13.95
N ASP A 172 -63.36 -28.03 -15.15
CA ASP A 172 -64.39 -28.70 -15.95
C ASP A 172 -64.08 -30.19 -16.10
N LEU A 173 -65.08 -31.02 -16.41
CA LEU A 173 -64.92 -32.48 -16.53
C LEU A 173 -64.36 -32.94 -17.89
N MET A 174 -64.13 -32.04 -18.85
CA MET A 174 -63.63 -32.42 -20.18
C MET A 174 -62.14 -32.77 -20.20
N HIS A 175 -61.40 -32.49 -19.12
CA HIS A 175 -59.99 -32.89 -18.96
C HIS A 175 -59.79 -34.41 -18.78
N GLY A 176 -60.86 -35.18 -18.61
CA GLY A 176 -60.81 -36.64 -18.49
C GLY A 176 -60.60 -37.39 -19.82
N ASP A 177 -59.84 -36.84 -20.77
CA ASP A 177 -59.64 -37.41 -22.12
C ASP A 177 -58.48 -38.41 -22.20
N GLY A 178 -57.86 -38.73 -21.07
CA GLY A 178 -56.69 -39.61 -20.96
C GLY A 178 -55.35 -38.92 -21.20
N LYS A 179 -55.34 -37.60 -21.45
CA LYS A 179 -54.12 -36.78 -21.49
C LYS A 179 -53.95 -36.01 -20.19
N ALA A 180 -52.71 -35.62 -19.91
CA ALA A 180 -52.39 -34.78 -18.76
C ALA A 180 -52.54 -33.30 -19.14
N ASP A 181 -53.59 -32.66 -18.63
CA ASP A 181 -53.83 -31.22 -18.81
C ASP A 181 -53.07 -30.40 -17.78
N LEU A 182 -51.76 -30.25 -18.00
CA LEU A 182 -50.86 -29.55 -17.09
C LEU A 182 -50.59 -28.12 -17.58
N LYS A 183 -51.22 -27.16 -16.90
CA LYS A 183 -50.87 -25.74 -16.99
C LYS A 183 -50.02 -25.36 -15.78
N TRP A 184 -48.70 -25.45 -15.93
CA TRP A 184 -47.76 -25.14 -14.86
C TRP A 184 -47.85 -23.68 -14.40
N SER A 185 -47.75 -23.48 -13.09
CA SER A 185 -47.69 -22.15 -12.50
C SER A 185 -46.34 -21.49 -12.80
N ALA A 186 -46.25 -20.16 -12.59
CA ALA A 186 -44.97 -19.46 -12.67
C ALA A 186 -43.93 -20.00 -11.68
N ARG A 187 -44.36 -20.42 -10.48
CA ARG A 187 -43.52 -21.01 -9.44
C ARG A 187 -43.04 -22.41 -9.84
N ALA A 188 -43.89 -23.22 -10.48
CA ALA A 188 -43.49 -24.52 -10.97
C ALA A 188 -42.51 -24.45 -12.14
N GLY A 189 -42.54 -23.35 -12.93
CA GLY A 189 -41.64 -23.17 -14.06
C GLY A 189 -41.95 -24.12 -15.23
N ALA A 190 -40.95 -24.40 -16.06
CA ALA A 190 -41.10 -25.18 -17.29
C ALA A 190 -40.79 -26.67 -17.02
N ILE A 191 -41.73 -27.38 -16.40
CA ILE A 191 -41.60 -28.81 -16.08
C ILE A 191 -42.07 -29.67 -17.25
N THR A 192 -41.29 -30.70 -17.60
CA THR A 192 -41.70 -31.70 -18.60
C THR A 192 -42.25 -32.94 -17.91
N TYR A 193 -43.57 -33.12 -17.92
CA TYR A 193 -44.21 -34.29 -17.31
C TYR A 193 -43.81 -35.62 -17.97
N ALA A 194 -43.44 -35.60 -19.26
CA ALA A 194 -43.11 -36.79 -20.03
C ALA A 194 -41.94 -37.61 -19.44
N SER A 195 -40.93 -36.93 -18.88
CA SER A 195 -39.69 -37.53 -18.37
C SER A 195 -39.75 -37.96 -16.89
N LEU A 196 -40.86 -37.72 -16.18
CA LEU A 196 -40.94 -37.85 -14.71
C LEU A 196 -39.90 -37.01 -13.95
N THR A 197 -39.25 -36.03 -14.60
CA THR A 197 -38.22 -35.21 -13.96
C THR A 197 -38.74 -33.81 -13.70
N CYS A 198 -38.42 -33.24 -12.53
CA CYS A 198 -38.85 -31.90 -12.13
C CYS A 198 -37.76 -30.83 -12.34
N ARG A 199 -36.76 -31.10 -13.20
CA ARG A 199 -35.53 -30.29 -13.40
C ARG A 199 -35.77 -28.82 -13.77
N GLY A 200 -36.90 -28.52 -14.41
CA GLY A 200 -37.25 -27.19 -14.88
C GLY A 200 -37.95 -26.30 -13.85
N SER A 201 -38.11 -26.78 -12.61
CA SER A 201 -38.82 -26.04 -11.57
C SER A 201 -37.92 -25.13 -10.73
N THR A 202 -38.52 -24.16 -10.02
CA THR A 202 -37.76 -23.33 -9.08
C THR A 202 -37.47 -24.07 -7.78
N CYS A 203 -38.30 -25.05 -7.42
CA CYS A 203 -38.11 -25.88 -6.22
C CYS A 203 -37.12 -27.04 -6.43
N HIS A 204 -36.92 -27.45 -7.68
CA HIS A 204 -36.02 -28.53 -8.07
C HIS A 204 -35.30 -28.24 -9.39
N GLY A 205 -33.98 -28.46 -9.41
CA GLY A 205 -33.16 -28.47 -10.61
C GLY A 205 -32.31 -27.23 -10.78
N ALA A 206 -32.08 -26.83 -12.04
CA ALA A 206 -31.03 -25.88 -12.40
C ALA A 206 -31.28 -24.43 -11.98
N LYS A 207 -32.51 -24.10 -11.54
CA LYS A 207 -32.86 -22.76 -11.04
C LYS A 207 -32.45 -22.52 -9.58
N LEU A 208 -32.13 -23.59 -8.83
CA LEU A 208 -31.58 -23.48 -7.48
C LEU A 208 -30.11 -23.08 -7.53
N LEU A 209 -29.65 -22.34 -6.51
CA LEU A 209 -28.25 -21.95 -6.38
C LEU A 209 -27.33 -23.19 -6.51
N PRO A 210 -26.25 -23.11 -7.32
CA PRO A 210 -25.31 -24.22 -7.48
C PRO A 210 -24.68 -24.61 -6.13
N PRO A 211 -24.34 -25.89 -5.92
CA PRO A 211 -23.50 -26.30 -4.81
C PRO A 211 -22.06 -25.83 -5.06
N PRO A 212 -21.22 -25.84 -4.03
CA PRO A 212 -19.78 -25.82 -4.20
C PRO A 212 -19.37 -27.02 -5.07
N THR A 213 -18.30 -26.88 -5.85
CA THR A 213 -17.76 -27.97 -6.68
C THR A 213 -17.40 -29.23 -5.88
N SER A 214 -17.28 -29.12 -4.55
CA SER A 214 -16.96 -30.19 -3.61
C SER A 214 -18.17 -30.93 -3.02
N VAL A 215 -19.42 -30.52 -3.28
CA VAL A 215 -20.61 -31.13 -2.66
C VAL A 215 -21.61 -31.61 -3.72
N ALA A 216 -21.84 -32.92 -3.77
CA ALA A 216 -22.88 -33.50 -4.60
C ALA A 216 -24.26 -33.21 -4.00
N VAL A 217 -25.18 -32.68 -4.80
CA VAL A 217 -26.56 -32.39 -4.40
C VAL A 217 -27.55 -33.03 -5.38
N ALA A 218 -28.55 -33.72 -4.87
CA ALA A 218 -29.58 -34.43 -5.61
C ALA A 218 -30.74 -33.50 -6.00
N ARG A 219 -30.46 -32.48 -6.81
CA ARG A 219 -31.42 -31.41 -7.15
C ARG A 219 -32.41 -31.76 -8.25
N GLU A 220 -32.24 -32.88 -8.92
CA GLU A 220 -33.09 -33.33 -10.02
C GLU A 220 -33.86 -34.58 -9.61
N PRO A 221 -35.01 -34.43 -8.91
CA PRO A 221 -35.78 -35.56 -8.44
C PRO A 221 -36.54 -36.24 -9.58
N VAL A 222 -36.75 -37.54 -9.38
CA VAL A 222 -37.70 -38.33 -10.18
C VAL A 222 -39.04 -38.37 -9.44
N TRP A 223 -40.10 -37.96 -10.12
CA TRP A 223 -41.44 -37.72 -9.58
C TRP A 223 -42.04 -38.89 -8.79
N ASN A 224 -41.73 -40.12 -9.18
CA ASN A 224 -42.28 -41.33 -8.58
C ASN A 224 -41.31 -42.03 -7.60
N VAL A 225 -40.22 -41.36 -7.21
CA VAL A 225 -39.28 -41.82 -6.19
C VAL A 225 -39.55 -41.04 -4.90
N VAL A 226 -40.20 -41.69 -3.94
CA VAL A 226 -40.68 -41.10 -2.67
C VAL A 226 -40.04 -41.73 -1.43
N ASP A 227 -38.80 -42.20 -1.55
CA ASP A 227 -38.04 -42.88 -0.51
C ASP A 227 -37.30 -41.94 0.45
N GLY A 228 -37.45 -40.63 0.26
CA GLY A 228 -36.80 -39.57 1.05
C GLY A 228 -35.45 -39.10 0.50
N THR A 229 -34.95 -39.68 -0.59
CA THR A 229 -33.68 -39.31 -1.24
C THR A 229 -33.57 -37.80 -1.51
N TYR A 230 -34.68 -37.16 -1.88
CA TYR A 230 -34.73 -35.74 -2.29
C TYR A 230 -35.23 -34.78 -1.19
N SER A 231 -35.20 -35.20 0.08
CA SER A 231 -35.72 -34.40 1.21
C SER A 231 -34.68 -34.12 2.31
N LYS A 232 -33.41 -34.41 2.04
CA LYS A 232 -32.31 -34.24 2.98
C LYS A 232 -31.72 -32.82 2.91
N CYS A 233 -31.62 -32.16 4.06
CA CYS A 233 -30.95 -30.87 4.19
C CYS A 233 -29.49 -30.93 3.70
N GLY A 234 -28.99 -29.83 3.14
CA GLY A 234 -27.61 -29.71 2.66
C GLY A 234 -27.24 -30.55 1.43
N THR A 235 -28.13 -31.45 0.97
CA THR A 235 -27.82 -32.43 -0.08
C THR A 235 -28.92 -32.57 -1.13
N SER A 236 -30.14 -32.07 -0.90
CA SER A 236 -31.25 -32.24 -1.86
C SER A 236 -31.57 -30.99 -2.68
N CYS A 237 -31.70 -29.82 -2.05
CA CYS A 237 -32.05 -28.58 -2.75
C CYS A 237 -30.84 -27.63 -2.90
N HIS A 238 -30.14 -27.39 -1.81
CA HIS A 238 -28.92 -26.59 -1.78
C HIS A 238 -27.94 -27.20 -0.77
N SER A 239 -26.67 -26.84 -0.87
CA SER A 239 -25.69 -27.09 0.19
C SER A 239 -25.92 -26.11 1.35
N ASN A 240 -25.32 -26.38 2.50
CA ASN A 240 -25.37 -25.50 3.67
C ASN A 240 -23.93 -25.09 4.06
N PRO A 241 -23.50 -23.84 3.83
CA PRO A 241 -24.19 -22.79 3.07
C PRO A 241 -24.26 -23.09 1.55
N PRO A 242 -25.21 -22.49 0.79
CA PRO A 242 -25.24 -22.57 -0.68
C PRO A 242 -23.98 -21.95 -1.30
N ALA A 243 -23.60 -22.31 -2.53
CA ALA A 243 -22.51 -21.58 -3.20
C ALA A 243 -22.98 -20.25 -3.79
N GLY A 244 -22.07 -19.56 -4.48
CA GLY A 244 -22.25 -18.22 -5.01
C GLY A 244 -21.64 -17.20 -4.05
N TRP A 245 -22.48 -16.31 -3.54
CA TRP A 245 -22.07 -15.13 -2.76
C TRP A 245 -22.05 -15.35 -1.24
N HIS A 246 -22.25 -16.60 -0.79
CA HIS A 246 -22.28 -16.93 0.63
C HIS A 246 -20.87 -17.12 1.19
N THR A 247 -20.67 -16.64 2.40
CA THR A 247 -19.48 -16.96 3.18
C THR A 247 -19.54 -18.41 3.70
N PRO A 248 -18.42 -19.02 4.10
CA PRO A 248 -18.42 -20.31 4.79
C PRO A 248 -19.01 -20.29 6.20
N ALA A 249 -19.58 -19.17 6.67
CA ALA A 249 -20.12 -19.05 8.02
C ALA A 249 -21.38 -19.93 8.17
N THR A 250 -21.55 -20.49 9.37
CA THR A 250 -22.67 -21.36 9.73
C THR A 250 -23.68 -20.67 10.67
N ALA A 251 -23.43 -19.42 11.05
CA ALA A 251 -24.35 -18.58 11.81
C ALA A 251 -25.40 -17.96 10.87
N CYS A 252 -26.29 -18.82 10.35
CA CYS A 252 -27.29 -18.46 9.34
C CYS A 252 -28.24 -17.37 9.81
N ASP A 253 -28.61 -17.39 11.10
CA ASP A 253 -29.45 -16.41 11.78
C ASP A 253 -28.87 -14.99 11.70
N GLY A 254 -27.54 -14.84 11.56
CA GLY A 254 -26.92 -13.53 11.35
C GLY A 254 -27.40 -12.81 10.09
N CYS A 255 -27.77 -13.54 9.04
CA CYS A 255 -28.25 -12.98 7.77
C CYS A 255 -29.71 -13.31 7.47
N HIS A 256 -30.20 -14.47 7.93
CA HIS A 256 -31.53 -15.00 7.67
C HIS A 256 -32.39 -15.04 8.95
N ALA A 257 -32.22 -14.07 9.85
CA ALA A 257 -32.85 -14.01 11.18
C ALA A 257 -34.38 -14.06 11.19
N ASP A 258 -35.02 -13.77 10.06
CA ASP A 258 -36.48 -13.80 9.93
C ASP A 258 -37.00 -15.20 9.58
N VAL A 259 -36.12 -16.11 9.15
CA VAL A 259 -36.46 -17.47 8.72
C VAL A 259 -35.78 -18.52 9.60
N VAL A 260 -34.49 -18.34 9.88
CA VAL A 260 -33.64 -19.27 10.65
C VAL A 260 -33.41 -18.72 12.04
N ASP A 261 -33.72 -19.52 13.06
CA ASP A 261 -33.43 -19.23 14.46
C ASP A 261 -32.05 -19.77 14.87
N SER A 262 -31.73 -21.01 14.48
CA SER A 262 -30.40 -21.61 14.69
C SER A 262 -30.09 -22.71 13.69
N TYR A 263 -28.79 -22.98 13.48
CA TYR A 263 -28.30 -24.06 12.62
C TYR A 263 -27.15 -24.82 13.28
N ASP A 264 -27.26 -26.14 13.32
CA ASP A 264 -26.18 -27.04 13.76
C ASP A 264 -25.42 -27.59 12.54
N PRO A 265 -24.15 -27.20 12.33
CA PRO A 265 -23.36 -27.65 11.19
C PRO A 265 -22.94 -29.12 11.25
N VAL A 266 -23.03 -29.79 12.42
CA VAL A 266 -22.68 -31.21 12.57
C VAL A 266 -23.85 -32.09 12.18
N THR A 267 -25.04 -31.80 12.71
CA THR A 267 -26.25 -32.60 12.41
C THR A 267 -27.02 -32.10 11.18
N MET A 268 -26.65 -30.93 10.66
CA MET A 268 -27.37 -30.18 9.63
C MET A 268 -28.81 -29.83 10.03
N ALA A 269 -29.13 -29.85 11.33
CA ALA A 269 -30.43 -29.48 11.85
C ALA A 269 -30.60 -27.96 11.83
N THR A 270 -31.77 -27.49 11.38
CA THR A 270 -32.15 -26.08 11.40
C THR A 270 -33.37 -25.92 12.29
N THR A 271 -33.31 -24.99 13.24
CA THR A 271 -34.49 -24.51 13.96
C THR A 271 -35.03 -23.30 13.19
N TRP A 272 -36.29 -23.35 12.81
CA TRP A 272 -36.93 -22.32 12.02
C TRP A 272 -37.62 -21.32 12.94
N LYS A 273 -37.38 -20.03 12.71
CA LYS A 273 -38.17 -18.96 13.32
C LYS A 273 -39.52 -18.83 12.62
N ASP A 274 -39.51 -18.93 11.30
CA ASP A 274 -40.69 -18.99 10.46
C ASP A 274 -40.44 -19.89 9.25
N ALA A 275 -40.85 -21.16 9.35
CA ALA A 275 -40.70 -22.14 8.28
C ALA A 275 -41.55 -21.83 7.05
N SER A 276 -42.63 -21.02 7.19
CA SER A 276 -43.51 -20.66 6.07
C SER A 276 -42.81 -19.81 5.02
N ARG A 277 -41.69 -19.18 5.41
CA ARG A 277 -40.82 -18.38 4.56
C ARG A 277 -39.80 -19.20 3.80
N HIS A 278 -39.51 -20.42 4.22
CA HIS A 278 -38.60 -21.30 3.51
C HIS A 278 -39.35 -22.01 2.35
N VAL A 279 -38.79 -21.99 1.14
CA VAL A 279 -39.44 -22.49 -0.10
C VAL A 279 -40.67 -21.67 -0.53
N ASN A 280 -40.77 -20.40 -0.10
CA ASN A 280 -41.83 -19.48 -0.55
C ASN A 280 -41.46 -18.71 -1.83
N GLY A 281 -40.29 -18.95 -2.42
CA GLY A 281 -39.83 -18.31 -3.67
C GLY A 281 -39.17 -16.94 -3.48
N VAL A 282 -39.03 -16.47 -2.24
CA VAL A 282 -38.35 -15.24 -1.86
C VAL A 282 -37.13 -15.60 -1.01
N VAL A 283 -35.99 -14.96 -1.28
CA VAL A 283 -34.81 -15.10 -0.43
C VAL A 283 -34.89 -14.02 0.65
N ASP A 284 -35.20 -14.43 1.87
CA ASP A 284 -35.27 -13.54 3.01
C ASP A 284 -33.89 -13.34 3.62
N VAL A 285 -33.30 -12.18 3.32
CA VAL A 285 -32.11 -11.68 3.99
C VAL A 285 -32.54 -10.47 4.80
N VAL A 286 -32.09 -10.36 6.04
CA VAL A 286 -32.31 -9.17 6.86
C VAL A 286 -31.84 -7.94 6.08
N GLY A 287 -32.78 -7.11 5.63
CA GLY A 287 -32.53 -5.91 4.85
C GLY A 287 -31.73 -4.88 5.65
N GLY A 288 -30.78 -4.18 5.00
CA GLY A 288 -30.03 -3.10 5.63
C GLY A 288 -28.73 -3.51 6.36
N LYS A 289 -28.09 -4.62 5.95
CA LYS A 289 -26.73 -4.94 6.42
C LYS A 289 -25.78 -3.77 6.11
N THR A 290 -25.06 -3.33 7.13
CA THR A 290 -23.96 -2.37 6.99
C THR A 290 -22.63 -3.12 7.04
N CYS A 291 -21.51 -2.47 6.74
CA CYS A 291 -20.17 -3.04 6.91
C CYS A 291 -20.00 -3.61 8.34
N THR A 292 -20.56 -2.91 9.33
CA THR A 292 -20.50 -3.30 10.74
C THR A 292 -21.37 -4.47 11.15
N SER A 293 -22.21 -4.97 10.24
CA SER A 293 -22.90 -6.24 10.44
C SER A 293 -21.96 -7.44 10.33
N CYS A 294 -20.83 -7.30 9.63
CA CYS A 294 -19.86 -8.38 9.41
C CYS A 294 -18.45 -8.06 9.92
N HIS A 295 -18.05 -6.78 9.89
CA HIS A 295 -16.69 -6.33 10.21
C HIS A 295 -16.69 -5.30 11.33
N GLY A 296 -15.68 -5.34 12.19
CA GLY A 296 -15.52 -4.31 13.21
C GLY A 296 -16.60 -4.33 14.28
N ASP A 297 -17.21 -3.17 14.59
CA ASP A 297 -18.15 -3.02 15.70
C ASP A 297 -19.37 -2.15 15.32
N ALA A 298 -20.56 -2.76 15.40
CA ALA A 298 -21.85 -2.13 15.12
C ALA A 298 -22.20 -1.00 16.10
N THR A 299 -21.72 -1.08 17.34
CA THR A 299 -21.99 -0.08 18.38
C THR A 299 -21.30 1.24 18.06
N THR A 300 -20.04 1.15 17.63
CA THR A 300 -19.23 2.32 17.26
C THR A 300 -19.39 2.71 15.79
N LYS A 301 -20.10 1.90 15.00
CA LYS A 301 -20.25 2.04 13.55
C LYS A 301 -18.89 2.08 12.83
N ASN A 302 -17.88 1.42 13.39
CA ASN A 302 -16.53 1.35 12.83
C ASN A 302 -16.30 -0.02 12.18
N PRO A 303 -16.13 -0.11 10.85
CA PRO A 303 -15.89 -1.38 10.16
C PRO A 303 -14.45 -1.88 10.30
N ALA A 304 -13.53 -1.06 10.81
CA ALA A 304 -12.11 -1.40 10.94
C ALA A 304 -11.75 -1.74 12.39
N PRO A 305 -10.90 -2.75 12.60
CA PRO A 305 -11.35 -3.96 13.28
C PRO A 305 -11.31 -3.84 14.80
N PRO A 306 -12.37 -4.37 15.41
CA PRO A 306 -12.17 -5.41 16.43
C PRO A 306 -12.62 -6.83 16.04
N ARG A 307 -13.37 -7.04 14.94
CA ARG A 307 -13.93 -8.35 14.56
C ARG A 307 -13.88 -8.67 13.05
N GLY A 308 -13.56 -9.92 12.71
CA GLY A 308 -13.70 -10.52 11.37
C GLY A 308 -15.06 -11.20 11.11
N SER A 309 -15.34 -11.56 9.85
CA SER A 309 -16.66 -12.08 9.44
C SER A 309 -17.04 -13.44 10.02
N LYS A 310 -16.11 -14.19 10.63
CA LYS A 310 -16.39 -15.43 11.37
C LYS A 310 -16.32 -15.23 12.89
N GLY A 311 -16.34 -13.98 13.35
CA GLY A 311 -16.23 -13.64 14.76
C GLY A 311 -14.80 -13.59 15.30
N GLU A 312 -13.78 -13.62 14.43
CA GLU A 312 -12.38 -13.54 14.82
C GLU A 312 -12.09 -12.20 15.52
N THR A 313 -11.40 -12.21 16.66
CA THR A 313 -11.05 -10.98 17.40
C THR A 313 -9.58 -10.89 17.78
N LEU A 314 -8.79 -11.95 17.55
CA LEU A 314 -7.39 -11.97 17.94
C LEU A 314 -6.53 -11.39 16.82
N THR A 315 -5.50 -10.62 17.18
CA THR A 315 -4.55 -10.07 16.19
C THR A 315 -3.74 -11.15 15.46
N THR A 316 -3.72 -12.38 15.98
CA THR A 316 -3.16 -13.57 15.32
C THR A 316 -4.05 -14.12 14.23
N ASP A 317 -5.33 -13.74 14.20
CA ASP A 317 -6.25 -14.10 13.11
C ASP A 317 -6.02 -13.15 11.93
N ARG A 318 -5.89 -13.71 10.72
CA ARG A 318 -5.66 -12.91 9.50
C ARG A 318 -6.74 -11.84 9.27
N ALA A 319 -7.99 -12.15 9.63
CA ALA A 319 -9.12 -11.23 9.46
C ALA A 319 -9.00 -9.94 10.30
N VAL A 320 -8.25 -9.98 11.41
CA VAL A 320 -8.00 -8.83 12.29
C VAL A 320 -6.60 -8.28 12.03
N GLY A 321 -5.57 -9.12 12.22
CA GLY A 321 -4.17 -8.80 11.96
C GLY A 321 -3.68 -7.50 12.60
N ALA A 322 -2.78 -6.81 11.90
CA ALA A 322 -2.11 -5.61 12.36
C ALA A 322 -2.92 -4.31 12.21
N HIS A 323 -4.18 -4.36 11.76
CA HIS A 323 -4.99 -3.15 11.56
C HIS A 323 -5.06 -2.26 12.81
N ALA A 324 -5.31 -2.84 13.98
CA ALA A 324 -5.41 -2.06 15.23
C ALA A 324 -4.12 -1.30 15.57
N LYS A 325 -2.94 -1.83 15.19
CA LYS A 325 -1.67 -1.12 15.36
C LYS A 325 -1.47 0.01 14.35
N HIS A 326 -1.94 -0.16 13.13
CA HIS A 326 -1.84 0.86 12.09
C HIS A 326 -2.79 2.02 12.35
N LEU A 327 -4.06 1.71 12.63
CA LEU A 327 -5.14 2.67 12.88
C LEU A 327 -5.05 3.32 14.27
N GLY A 328 -4.28 2.74 15.19
CA GLY A 328 -4.03 3.31 16.50
C GLY A 328 -3.17 4.59 16.43
N ALA A 329 -3.38 5.46 17.42
CA ALA A 329 -2.60 6.69 17.58
C ALA A 329 -1.09 6.41 17.65
N SER A 330 -0.29 7.34 17.14
CA SER A 330 1.16 7.24 17.12
C SER A 330 1.82 8.54 17.56
N THR A 331 3.01 8.43 18.17
CA THR A 331 3.83 9.58 18.52
C THR A 331 4.79 10.00 17.41
N TRP A 332 4.95 9.20 16.35
CA TRP A 332 6.00 9.37 15.35
C TRP A 332 5.53 9.40 13.89
N ARG A 333 4.25 9.16 13.61
CA ARG A 333 3.64 9.28 12.28
C ARG A 333 2.28 9.96 12.38
N ARG A 334 1.71 10.43 11.26
CA ARG A 334 0.26 10.71 11.18
C ARG A 334 -0.56 9.45 11.45
N ASP A 335 -1.84 9.67 11.72
CA ASP A 335 -2.82 8.60 11.78
C ASP A 335 -2.98 8.01 10.37
N ILE A 336 -3.06 6.68 10.31
CA ILE A 336 -3.19 5.93 9.05
C ILE A 336 -4.68 5.80 8.74
N ALA A 337 -5.08 6.25 7.55
CA ALA A 337 -6.42 6.06 7.01
C ALA A 337 -6.50 4.70 6.30
N CYS A 338 -7.71 4.15 6.14
CA CYS A 338 -7.90 2.90 5.40
C CYS A 338 -7.32 3.00 3.98
N ASP A 339 -7.63 4.09 3.27
CA ASP A 339 -7.20 4.34 1.88
C ASP A 339 -5.68 4.50 1.71
N ASP A 340 -4.92 4.70 2.79
CA ASP A 340 -3.45 4.64 2.74
C ASP A 340 -2.97 3.22 2.36
N CYS A 341 -3.69 2.20 2.84
CA CYS A 341 -3.43 0.79 2.56
C CYS A 341 -4.27 0.26 1.40
N HIS A 342 -5.59 0.41 1.48
CA HIS A 342 -6.54 -0.06 0.47
C HIS A 342 -7.86 0.71 0.59
N PRO A 343 -8.58 0.96 -0.52
CA PRO A 343 -9.93 1.50 -0.42
C PRO A 343 -10.86 0.51 0.27
N ILE A 344 -11.82 1.02 1.03
CA ILE A 344 -12.88 0.19 1.61
C ILE A 344 -13.90 -0.14 0.50
N PRO A 345 -14.28 -1.40 0.29
CA PRO A 345 -15.34 -1.75 -0.65
C PRO A 345 -16.65 -1.03 -0.32
N SER A 346 -17.34 -0.52 -1.35
CA SER A 346 -18.63 0.19 -1.20
C SER A 346 -19.86 -0.71 -1.33
N TRP A 347 -19.69 -2.00 -1.59
CA TRP A 347 -20.77 -2.97 -1.77
C TRP A 347 -20.66 -4.15 -0.82
N THR A 348 -21.78 -4.80 -0.50
CA THR A 348 -21.85 -5.93 0.45
C THR A 348 -21.65 -7.31 -0.19
N LEU A 349 -21.69 -7.41 -1.53
CA LEU A 349 -21.52 -8.66 -2.29
C LEU A 349 -20.06 -9.15 -2.42
N HIS A 350 -19.11 -8.51 -1.73
CA HIS A 350 -17.70 -8.93 -1.70
C HIS A 350 -17.45 -10.15 -0.78
N SER A 351 -18.49 -10.65 -0.11
CA SER A 351 -18.42 -11.79 0.82
C SER A 351 -18.33 -13.15 0.11
N ASN A 352 -17.42 -13.29 -0.87
CA ASN A 352 -17.33 -14.41 -1.82
C ASN A 352 -16.17 -15.39 -1.53
N ALA A 353 -15.64 -15.36 -0.30
CA ALA A 353 -14.47 -16.11 0.16
C ALA A 353 -13.14 -15.80 -0.55
N LYS A 354 -13.10 -14.77 -1.41
CA LYS A 354 -11.86 -14.22 -1.97
C LYS A 354 -11.43 -12.98 -1.19
N THR A 355 -10.14 -12.67 -1.27
CA THR A 355 -9.60 -11.42 -0.71
C THR A 355 -9.65 -10.37 -1.81
N ASP A 356 -10.59 -9.43 -1.69
CA ASP A 356 -10.70 -8.28 -2.58
C ASP A 356 -9.77 -7.17 -2.07
N LEU A 357 -8.53 -7.17 -2.55
CA LEU A 357 -7.51 -6.20 -2.12
C LEU A 357 -7.00 -5.40 -3.32
N LEU A 358 -7.38 -4.12 -3.35
CA LEU A 358 -6.77 -3.11 -4.20
C LEU A 358 -5.86 -2.24 -3.34
N TRP A 359 -4.64 -1.97 -3.77
CA TRP A 359 -3.75 -1.13 -2.97
C TRP A 359 -4.15 0.35 -2.99
N GLY A 360 -3.84 1.06 -1.91
CA GLY A 360 -3.97 2.51 -1.78
C GLY A 360 -2.85 3.24 -2.52
N THR A 361 -2.91 4.57 -2.53
CA THR A 361 -1.88 5.39 -3.16
C THR A 361 -0.58 5.38 -2.36
N LEU A 362 -0.65 5.55 -1.04
CA LEU A 362 0.54 5.63 -0.18
C LEU A 362 1.37 4.33 -0.21
N THR A 363 0.73 3.17 -0.20
CA THR A 363 1.42 1.88 -0.31
C THR A 363 2.17 1.67 -1.62
N ARG A 364 1.83 2.43 -2.68
CA ARG A 364 2.49 2.44 -3.99
C ARG A 364 3.48 3.59 -4.18
N SER A 365 3.67 4.45 -3.18
CA SER A 365 4.61 5.57 -3.28
C SER A 365 6.02 5.10 -3.63
N ASP A 366 6.79 5.97 -4.28
CA ASP A 366 8.17 5.69 -4.70
C ASP A 366 8.31 4.47 -5.64
N GLY A 367 7.28 4.21 -6.45
CA GLY A 367 7.27 3.06 -7.38
C GLY A 367 7.11 1.71 -6.69
N ALA A 368 6.69 1.68 -5.43
CA ALA A 368 6.45 0.45 -4.70
C ALA A 368 5.40 -0.43 -5.41
N ALA A 369 5.66 -1.74 -5.42
CA ALA A 369 4.82 -2.76 -6.05
C ALA A 369 4.22 -3.67 -4.96
N PRO A 370 3.19 -3.18 -4.24
CA PRO A 370 2.67 -3.84 -3.06
C PRO A 370 2.03 -5.19 -3.35
N LYS A 371 2.25 -6.16 -2.46
CA LYS A 371 1.76 -7.54 -2.54
C LYS A 371 1.37 -8.07 -1.16
N PHE A 372 0.32 -8.89 -1.15
CA PHE A 372 -0.11 -9.64 0.02
C PHE A 372 -0.32 -11.10 -0.37
N ASP A 373 0.35 -12.00 0.33
CA ASP A 373 0.15 -13.44 0.17
C ASP A 373 -0.88 -13.93 1.20
N PRO A 374 -2.11 -14.30 0.77
CA PRO A 374 -3.14 -14.80 1.65
C PRO A 374 -2.90 -16.25 2.09
N LEU A 375 -1.79 -16.92 1.79
CA LEU A 375 -1.46 -18.22 2.38
C LEU A 375 -0.57 -18.03 3.60
N THR A 376 0.45 -17.19 3.47
CA THR A 376 1.43 -16.91 4.54
C THR A 376 1.10 -15.68 5.38
N SER A 377 0.07 -14.90 4.99
CA SER A 377 -0.26 -13.59 5.56
C SER A 377 0.91 -12.59 5.46
N THR A 378 1.81 -12.75 4.49
CA THR A 378 2.97 -11.87 4.34
C THR A 378 2.65 -10.66 3.47
N CYS A 379 3.19 -9.50 3.84
CA CYS A 379 3.21 -8.32 2.98
C CYS A 379 4.62 -8.15 2.40
N ALA A 380 4.68 -7.74 1.14
CA ALA A 380 5.93 -7.54 0.42
C ALA A 380 5.85 -6.35 -0.54
N GLY A 381 6.96 -5.64 -0.73
CA GLY A 381 7.05 -4.57 -1.73
C GLY A 381 6.16 -3.34 -1.45
N GLN A 382 5.70 -3.15 -0.21
CA GLN A 382 4.95 -1.96 0.20
C GLN A 382 5.90 -0.78 0.40
N TYR A 383 5.45 0.46 0.20
CA TYR A 383 6.26 1.64 0.50
C TYR A 383 6.80 1.66 1.96
N CYS A 384 5.95 1.39 2.96
CA CYS A 384 6.37 1.42 4.38
C CYS A 384 7.19 0.19 4.81
N HIS A 385 7.03 -0.93 4.11
CA HIS A 385 7.59 -2.24 4.42
C HIS A 385 8.00 -2.90 3.10
N GLY A 386 9.09 -2.41 2.51
CA GLY A 386 9.54 -2.89 1.22
C GLY A 386 10.85 -2.28 0.74
N ALA A 387 11.27 -2.72 -0.43
CA ALA A 387 12.59 -2.48 -0.98
C ALA A 387 12.83 -1.05 -1.50
N THR A 388 11.79 -0.22 -1.64
CA THR A 388 11.93 1.18 -2.08
C THR A 388 12.56 2.07 -1.01
N LEU A 389 12.43 1.70 0.27
CA LEU A 389 13.12 2.39 1.36
C LEU A 389 14.65 2.24 1.24
N LEU A 390 15.39 3.25 1.69
CA LEU A 390 16.85 3.20 1.69
C LEU A 390 17.40 1.95 2.42
N PRO A 391 18.54 1.39 1.98
CA PRO A 391 19.13 0.22 2.61
C PRO A 391 19.55 0.51 4.06
N ALA A 392 19.86 -0.55 4.82
CA ALA A 392 20.47 -0.37 6.13
C ALA A 392 21.88 0.25 6.00
N SER A 393 22.27 1.09 6.96
CA SER A 393 23.67 1.49 7.13
C SER A 393 24.55 0.26 7.39
N ALA A 394 25.86 0.35 7.11
CA ALA A 394 26.79 -0.76 7.36
C ALA A 394 26.68 -1.28 8.81
N GLY A 395 26.47 -2.58 8.97
CA GLY A 395 26.27 -3.23 10.29
C GLY A 395 24.87 -3.06 10.91
N GLY A 396 23.98 -2.30 10.28
CA GLY A 396 22.59 -2.14 10.69
C GLY A 396 21.65 -3.17 10.05
N THR A 397 20.42 -3.26 10.55
CA THR A 397 19.37 -4.12 9.98
C THR A 397 18.06 -3.35 9.82
N THR A 398 17.23 -3.79 8.87
CA THR A 398 15.88 -3.26 8.64
C THR A 398 14.93 -4.43 8.42
N ARG A 399 13.75 -4.41 9.03
CA ARG A 399 12.72 -5.46 8.89
C ARG A 399 11.57 -4.97 8.02
N ARG A 400 11.55 -5.45 6.77
CA ARG A 400 10.66 -4.94 5.70
C ARG A 400 9.68 -5.94 5.11
N GLU A 401 9.75 -7.20 5.49
CA GLU A 401 8.78 -8.22 5.08
C GLU A 401 7.97 -8.66 6.30
N PRO A 402 6.91 -7.92 6.67
CA PRO A 402 6.10 -8.25 7.82
C PRO A 402 5.11 -9.36 7.53
N VAL A 403 4.82 -10.14 8.56
CA VAL A 403 3.66 -11.03 8.61
C VAL A 403 2.50 -10.25 9.23
N PHE A 404 1.41 -10.09 8.48
CA PHE A 404 0.28 -9.21 8.82
C PHE A 404 -0.38 -9.54 10.16
N ASN A 405 -0.40 -10.81 10.56
CA ASN A 405 -0.95 -11.27 11.83
C ASN A 405 0.11 -11.52 12.92
N GLN A 406 1.34 -11.02 12.73
CA GLN A 406 2.39 -11.00 13.76
C GLN A 406 2.45 -9.59 14.40
N VAL A 407 1.78 -9.44 15.54
CA VAL A 407 1.62 -8.14 16.23
C VAL A 407 2.35 -8.14 17.58
N ASP A 408 3.67 -8.33 17.54
CA ASP A 408 4.55 -8.49 18.70
C ASP A 408 5.51 -7.30 18.93
N GLY A 409 5.45 -6.27 18.07
CA GLY A 409 6.30 -5.09 18.12
C GLY A 409 7.57 -5.17 17.27
N THR A 410 7.88 -6.33 16.70
CA THR A 410 9.08 -6.62 15.87
C THR A 410 9.28 -5.64 14.72
N PHE A 411 8.19 -5.09 14.17
CA PHE A 411 8.16 -4.18 13.01
C PHE A 411 7.86 -2.72 13.37
N SER A 412 7.99 -2.34 14.64
CA SER A 412 7.72 -0.97 15.13
C SER A 412 8.91 -0.30 15.82
N ALA A 413 10.06 -0.97 15.90
CA ALA A 413 11.27 -0.45 16.51
C ALA A 413 11.91 0.63 15.63
N CYS A 414 12.20 1.80 16.23
CA CYS A 414 12.89 2.90 15.55
C CYS A 414 14.33 2.52 15.21
N GLY A 415 14.77 2.81 13.99
CA GLY A 415 16.12 2.51 13.51
C GLY A 415 16.35 1.05 13.09
N GLU A 416 15.31 0.20 13.12
CA GLU A 416 15.42 -1.24 12.83
C GLU A 416 14.28 -1.79 11.96
N SER A 417 13.18 -1.03 11.80
CA SER A 417 12.02 -1.48 11.01
C SER A 417 12.11 -0.96 9.58
N CYS A 418 11.77 0.31 9.35
CA CYS A 418 11.74 0.92 8.02
C CYS A 418 13.15 1.30 7.54
N HIS A 419 13.89 2.03 8.37
CA HIS A 419 15.23 2.50 8.08
C HIS A 419 16.12 2.41 9.31
N THR A 420 17.43 2.47 9.09
CA THR A 420 18.44 2.68 10.14
C THR A 420 18.59 4.17 10.44
N ASN A 421 19.26 4.55 11.53
CA ASN A 421 19.44 5.95 11.92
C ASN A 421 20.94 6.32 11.98
N PRO A 422 21.51 6.99 10.96
CA PRO A 422 20.89 7.35 9.68
C PRO A 422 20.68 6.14 8.74
N PRO A 423 19.85 6.27 7.68
CA PRO A 423 19.73 5.25 6.65
C PRO A 423 21.06 4.98 5.93
N GLY A 424 21.14 3.87 5.20
CA GLY A 424 22.28 3.53 4.35
C GLY A 424 22.22 4.19 2.96
N GLY A 425 23.04 3.67 2.04
CA GLY A 425 23.13 4.17 0.68
C GLY A 425 24.04 5.40 0.58
N THR A 426 23.59 6.44 -0.12
CA THR A 426 24.32 7.71 -0.27
C THR A 426 24.08 8.69 0.89
N HIS A 427 23.30 8.28 1.91
CA HIS A 427 23.02 9.13 3.05
C HIS A 427 24.30 9.36 3.88
N PRO A 428 24.59 10.60 4.33
CA PRO A 428 25.74 10.86 5.18
C PRO A 428 25.60 10.17 6.54
N ASN A 429 26.71 9.69 7.10
CA ASN A 429 26.77 9.17 8.47
C ASN A 429 26.78 10.32 9.49
N SER A 430 25.62 10.96 9.65
CA SER A 430 25.39 12.09 10.56
C SER A 430 24.15 11.85 11.40
N THR A 431 24.22 12.18 12.68
CA THR A 431 23.10 12.12 13.62
C THR A 431 22.46 13.48 13.86
N ALA A 432 22.96 14.53 13.20
CA ALA A 432 22.35 15.86 13.18
C ALA A 432 21.15 15.91 12.21
N CYS A 433 20.19 15.00 12.38
CA CYS A 433 19.02 14.86 11.51
C CYS A 433 18.24 16.17 11.30
N PRO A 434 18.02 17.02 12.32
CA PRO A 434 17.30 18.29 12.14
C PRO A 434 17.97 19.28 11.18
N THR A 435 19.25 19.11 10.85
CA THR A 435 19.93 19.93 9.84
C THR A 435 19.18 19.80 8.52
N CYS A 436 19.11 18.59 7.95
CA CYS A 436 18.43 18.35 6.67
C CYS A 436 16.93 18.09 6.82
N HIS A 437 16.49 17.44 7.90
CA HIS A 437 15.10 17.05 8.13
C HIS A 437 14.36 17.96 9.11
N GLY A 438 14.81 19.21 9.27
CA GLY A 438 14.29 20.17 10.27
C GLY A 438 12.84 20.63 10.07
N THR A 439 12.19 20.22 8.99
CA THR A 439 10.73 20.36 8.77
C THR A 439 9.93 19.26 9.47
N VAL A 440 10.53 18.09 9.70
CA VAL A 440 9.90 16.88 10.25
C VAL A 440 10.43 16.57 11.66
N ILE A 441 11.75 16.61 11.85
CA ILE A 441 12.46 16.26 13.08
C ILE A 441 12.92 17.54 13.79
N ALA A 442 12.53 17.72 15.05
CA ALA A 442 12.98 18.82 15.89
C ALA A 442 14.31 18.51 16.59
N THR A 443 14.43 17.33 17.21
CA THR A 443 15.68 16.84 17.82
C THR A 443 15.83 15.33 17.61
N TYR A 444 17.07 14.84 17.68
CA TYR A 444 17.38 13.41 17.66
C TYR A 444 18.49 13.10 18.67
N ASP A 445 18.27 12.10 19.52
CA ASP A 445 19.24 11.55 20.46
C ASP A 445 19.78 10.22 19.92
N PRO A 446 21.05 10.17 19.49
CA PRO A 446 21.64 8.94 18.93
C PRO A 446 21.88 7.85 19.98
N THR A 447 21.91 8.16 21.27
CA THR A 447 22.11 7.17 22.34
C THR A 447 20.82 6.39 22.60
N THR A 448 19.68 7.09 22.65
CA THR A 448 18.37 6.48 22.91
C THR A 448 17.60 6.15 21.63
N LYS A 449 18.12 6.55 20.45
CA LYS A 449 17.42 6.55 19.15
C LYS A 449 16.10 7.32 19.19
N ALA A 450 15.95 8.28 20.10
CA ALA A 450 14.71 9.02 20.28
C ALA A 450 14.69 10.29 19.42
N ALA A 451 13.61 10.50 18.68
CA ALA A 451 13.34 11.74 17.97
C ALA A 451 12.22 12.53 18.67
N THR A 452 12.35 13.85 18.72
CA THR A 452 11.20 14.74 18.90
C THR A 452 10.77 15.27 17.54
N TRP A 453 9.47 15.24 17.28
CA TRP A 453 8.91 15.56 15.97
C TRP A 453 8.46 17.02 15.95
N LYS A 454 8.92 17.76 14.94
CA LYS A 454 8.38 19.08 14.63
C LYS A 454 7.04 18.96 13.92
N ASP A 455 6.96 18.01 12.99
CA ASP A 455 5.73 17.66 12.29
C ASP A 455 5.75 16.15 11.97
N ARG A 456 5.17 15.34 12.88
CA ARG A 456 5.09 13.88 12.69
C ARG A 456 4.20 13.49 11.51
N SER A 457 3.37 14.41 11.00
CA SER A 457 2.46 14.06 9.90
C SER A 457 3.20 13.78 8.60
N LYS A 458 4.41 14.33 8.47
CA LYS A 458 5.29 14.24 7.30
C LYS A 458 6.33 13.12 7.36
N HIS A 459 6.32 12.30 8.42
CA HIS A 459 7.33 11.25 8.54
C HIS A 459 7.08 10.06 7.60
N ILE A 460 5.81 9.82 7.23
CA ILE A 460 5.40 8.73 6.32
C ILE A 460 4.37 9.20 5.28
N ASP A 461 4.49 10.43 4.79
CA ASP A 461 3.57 11.01 3.80
C ASP A 461 3.91 10.63 2.35
N GLY A 462 5.02 9.91 2.13
CA GLY A 462 5.47 9.52 0.80
C GLY A 462 6.38 10.54 0.15
N GLU A 463 6.76 11.63 0.83
CA GLU A 463 7.52 12.73 0.26
C GLU A 463 8.77 13.07 1.09
N VAL A 464 9.88 13.37 0.40
CA VAL A 464 11.08 13.93 1.03
C VAL A 464 11.43 15.22 0.29
N VAL A 465 11.01 16.36 0.86
CA VAL A 465 11.29 17.68 0.28
C VAL A 465 12.58 18.22 0.86
N LEU A 466 13.67 18.14 0.09
CA LEU A 466 14.95 18.77 0.39
C LEU A 466 15.31 19.78 -0.69
N ASN A 467 15.94 20.87 -0.28
CA ASN A 467 16.59 21.85 -1.16
C ASN A 467 18.01 22.13 -0.65
N CYS A 468 18.79 22.94 -1.36
CA CYS A 468 20.17 23.24 -0.96
C CYS A 468 20.24 23.81 0.47
N THR A 469 19.30 24.69 0.84
CA THR A 469 19.24 25.30 2.18
C THR A 469 18.75 24.35 3.27
N SER A 470 18.28 23.16 2.88
CA SER A 470 17.97 22.10 3.84
C SER A 470 19.26 21.57 4.45
N CYS A 471 20.35 21.43 3.69
CA CYS A 471 21.60 20.91 4.25
C CYS A 471 22.73 21.95 4.35
N HIS A 472 22.67 23.03 3.57
CA HIS A 472 23.70 24.07 3.54
C HIS A 472 23.16 25.43 3.98
N GLY A 473 23.92 26.10 4.84
CA GLY A 473 23.60 27.46 5.27
C GLY A 473 22.34 27.49 6.15
N VAL A 474 21.52 28.53 5.98
CA VAL A 474 20.33 28.75 6.81
C VAL A 474 19.04 28.45 6.02
N PRO A 475 18.08 27.69 6.59
CA PRO A 475 16.82 27.40 5.92
C PRO A 475 16.10 28.67 5.47
N GLY A 476 15.76 28.76 4.18
CA GLY A 476 15.09 29.93 3.59
C GLY A 476 15.97 31.17 3.40
N GLY A 477 17.29 31.06 3.63
CA GLY A 477 18.26 32.11 3.34
C GLY A 477 19.33 31.67 2.35
N SER A 478 20.58 32.07 2.58
CA SER A 478 21.69 31.69 1.69
C SER A 478 22.25 30.32 2.06
N GLU A 479 22.56 29.53 1.04
CA GLU A 479 23.35 28.30 1.14
C GLU A 479 24.83 28.56 1.49
N ALA A 480 25.26 29.82 1.53
CA ALA A 480 26.61 30.25 1.87
C ALA A 480 26.64 31.21 3.10
N PRO A 481 27.50 30.96 4.11
CA PRO A 481 28.50 29.90 4.13
C PRO A 481 27.79 28.55 4.35
N PRO A 482 28.23 27.48 3.66
CA PRO A 482 27.61 26.19 3.85
C PRO A 482 27.92 25.71 5.27
N ASN A 483 26.88 25.51 6.06
CA ASN A 483 26.95 24.57 7.17
C ASN A 483 27.32 23.19 6.62
N GLY A 484 28.19 22.48 7.34
CA GLY A 484 28.53 21.11 6.98
C GLY A 484 27.42 20.14 7.37
N THR A 485 27.35 19.00 6.65
CA THR A 485 26.32 17.97 6.86
C THR A 485 26.44 17.25 8.22
N LYS A 486 27.51 17.52 8.99
CA LYS A 486 27.71 17.05 10.37
C LYS A 486 27.50 18.17 11.40
N GLY A 487 26.92 19.30 10.99
CA GLY A 487 26.66 20.45 11.86
C GLY A 487 27.85 21.39 12.02
N GLU A 488 28.85 21.31 11.13
CA GLU A 488 29.98 22.25 11.10
C GLU A 488 29.51 23.67 10.79
N THR A 489 30.01 24.65 11.55
CA THR A 489 29.65 26.08 11.44
C THR A 489 30.86 27.02 11.53
N LEU A 490 32.03 26.50 11.91
CA LEU A 490 33.25 27.29 12.10
C LEU A 490 34.10 27.30 10.83
N THR A 491 34.68 28.45 10.49
CA THR A 491 35.58 28.62 9.33
C THR A 491 36.84 27.76 9.41
N SER A 492 37.21 27.28 10.61
CA SER A 492 38.30 26.32 10.81
C SER A 492 37.95 24.89 10.35
N GLN A 493 36.69 24.62 10.02
CA GLN A 493 36.20 23.33 9.53
C GLN A 493 36.11 23.35 8.00
N LYS A 494 36.59 22.27 7.35
CA LYS A 494 36.72 22.19 5.88
C LYS A 494 35.41 22.44 5.13
N ALA A 495 34.29 22.00 5.70
CA ALA A 495 32.97 22.17 5.09
C ALA A 495 32.54 23.64 4.98
N VAL A 496 32.93 24.48 5.95
CA VAL A 496 32.57 25.90 6.00
C VAL A 496 33.67 26.74 5.36
N GLY A 497 34.89 26.64 5.88
CA GLY A 497 36.10 27.27 5.36
C GLY A 497 35.98 28.77 5.07
N ALA A 498 36.69 29.22 4.03
CA ALA A 498 36.79 30.61 3.63
C ALA A 498 35.69 31.10 2.67
N HIS A 499 34.55 30.41 2.53
CA HIS A 499 33.47 30.82 1.62
C HIS A 499 33.08 32.29 1.82
N GLN A 500 32.79 32.68 3.07
CA GLN A 500 32.32 34.04 3.36
C GLN A 500 33.39 35.11 3.11
N ALA A 501 34.67 34.77 3.26
CA ALA A 501 35.77 35.68 2.97
C ALA A 501 35.85 36.01 1.47
N HIS A 502 35.48 35.07 0.60
CA HIS A 502 35.45 35.29 -0.85
C HIS A 502 34.16 36.00 -1.30
N LEU A 503 33.01 35.61 -0.76
CA LEU A 503 31.70 36.15 -1.14
C LEU A 503 31.43 37.56 -0.58
N ALA A 504 32.23 38.01 0.40
CA ALA A 504 32.12 39.36 0.95
C ALA A 504 32.39 40.42 -0.14
N SER A 505 31.64 41.52 -0.09
CA SER A 505 31.84 42.65 -0.99
C SER A 505 33.25 43.24 -0.83
N SER A 506 33.88 43.60 -1.94
CA SER A 506 35.23 44.17 -1.94
C SER A 506 35.23 45.66 -2.31
N THR A 507 36.34 46.33 -2.08
CA THR A 507 36.58 47.70 -2.58
C THR A 507 37.59 47.73 -3.73
N TRP A 508 38.21 46.60 -4.06
CA TRP A 508 39.36 46.54 -4.98
C TRP A 508 39.29 45.46 -6.06
N HIS A 509 38.29 44.57 -6.02
CA HIS A 509 37.90 43.68 -7.12
C HIS A 509 36.37 43.64 -7.27
N ARG A 510 35.80 43.04 -8.32
CA ARG A 510 34.35 42.74 -8.34
C ARG A 510 33.99 41.72 -7.25
N ASP A 511 32.74 41.69 -6.81
CA ASP A 511 32.30 40.66 -5.88
C ASP A 511 32.43 39.27 -6.52
N VAL A 512 33.00 38.31 -5.78
CA VAL A 512 33.22 36.95 -6.26
C VAL A 512 31.93 36.17 -6.13
N LEU A 513 31.57 35.44 -7.19
CA LEU A 513 30.40 34.57 -7.23
C LEU A 513 30.83 33.11 -7.03
N CYS A 514 29.92 32.25 -6.60
CA CYS A 514 30.19 30.81 -6.48
C CYS A 514 30.76 30.23 -7.79
N ALA A 515 30.15 30.62 -8.91
CA ALA A 515 30.52 30.21 -10.26
C ALA A 515 31.91 30.72 -10.71
N ASP A 516 32.51 31.69 -10.01
CA ASP A 516 33.91 32.08 -10.28
C ASP A 516 34.89 31.02 -9.76
N CYS A 517 34.51 30.20 -8.77
CA CYS A 517 35.36 29.16 -8.21
C CYS A 517 35.00 27.79 -8.80
N HIS A 518 33.76 27.36 -8.61
CA HIS A 518 33.31 26.04 -9.02
C HIS A 518 31.84 26.04 -9.41
N THR A 519 31.42 25.00 -10.13
CA THR A 519 30.02 24.77 -10.43
C THR A 519 29.30 24.27 -9.17
N LYS A 520 28.14 24.84 -8.86
CA LYS A 520 27.30 24.39 -7.75
C LYS A 520 26.56 23.10 -8.16
N PRO A 521 26.53 22.05 -7.31
CA PRO A 521 25.68 20.88 -7.55
C PRO A 521 24.20 21.27 -7.66
N THR A 522 23.48 20.66 -8.59
CA THR A 522 22.04 20.88 -8.81
C THR A 522 21.15 19.82 -8.16
N SER A 523 21.72 18.68 -7.77
CA SER A 523 21.02 17.56 -7.13
C SER A 523 21.45 17.43 -5.68
N VAL A 524 20.55 17.04 -4.78
CA VAL A 524 20.89 16.72 -3.38
C VAL A 524 21.73 15.45 -3.26
N LEU A 525 21.75 14.56 -4.25
CA LEU A 525 22.47 13.27 -4.20
C LEU A 525 24.00 13.38 -4.06
N HIS A 526 24.57 14.57 -4.22
CA HIS A 526 26.00 14.83 -3.97
C HIS A 526 26.39 14.73 -2.48
N MET A 527 25.45 14.53 -1.56
CA MET A 527 25.68 14.43 -0.10
C MET A 527 26.34 13.12 0.37
N ASN A 528 27.13 12.47 -0.47
CA ASN A 528 27.79 11.18 -0.23
C ASN A 528 29.06 11.27 0.68
N GLY A 529 29.37 12.47 1.20
CA GLY A 529 30.53 12.70 2.05
C GLY A 529 31.83 13.00 1.30
N VAL A 530 31.80 13.05 -0.03
CA VAL A 530 32.90 13.49 -0.88
C VAL A 530 32.63 14.90 -1.37
N ALA A 531 33.63 15.77 -1.30
CA ALA A 531 33.52 17.10 -1.88
C ALA A 531 33.63 17.00 -3.41
N GLU A 532 32.51 17.22 -4.10
CA GLU A 532 32.46 17.30 -5.56
C GLU A 532 32.84 18.70 -6.02
N LEU A 533 34.04 18.84 -6.58
CA LEU A 533 34.57 20.13 -7.02
C LEU A 533 34.85 20.13 -8.51
N THR A 534 33.94 20.71 -9.27
CA THR A 534 34.16 21.01 -10.69
C THR A 534 34.56 22.47 -10.83
N TRP A 535 35.84 22.70 -11.08
CA TRP A 535 36.41 24.05 -11.21
C TRP A 535 35.80 24.83 -12.38
N SER A 536 35.61 26.13 -12.17
CA SER A 536 35.07 27.04 -13.19
C SER A 536 36.13 27.46 -14.21
N ALA A 537 35.68 28.07 -15.31
CA ALA A 537 36.58 28.70 -16.27
C ALA A 537 37.41 29.86 -15.67
N VAL A 538 36.87 30.60 -14.68
CA VAL A 538 37.58 31.71 -14.04
C VAL A 538 38.70 31.18 -13.13
N SER A 539 38.43 30.12 -12.37
CA SER A 539 39.44 29.48 -11.51
C SER A 539 40.59 28.84 -12.30
N ALA A 540 40.33 28.46 -13.55
CA ALA A 540 41.29 27.88 -14.49
C ALA A 540 41.83 28.89 -15.53
N ALA A 541 41.54 30.18 -15.37
CA ALA A 541 41.99 31.21 -16.29
C ALA A 541 43.52 31.28 -16.37
N ASP A 542 44.04 31.81 -17.49
CA ASP A 542 45.49 31.95 -17.72
C ASP A 542 46.27 30.61 -17.66
N GLY A 543 45.62 29.50 -18.04
CA GLY A 543 46.22 28.17 -18.01
C GLY A 543 46.41 27.60 -16.60
N ALA A 544 45.73 28.17 -15.61
CA ALA A 544 45.77 27.70 -14.23
C ALA A 544 45.19 26.27 -14.10
N ALA A 545 45.81 25.46 -13.26
CA ALA A 545 45.40 24.08 -12.96
C ALA A 545 44.90 24.02 -11.50
N PRO A 546 43.66 24.44 -11.24
CA PRO A 546 43.15 24.54 -9.87
C PRO A 546 43.05 23.18 -9.21
N ALA A 547 43.47 23.11 -7.95
CA ALA A 547 43.43 21.89 -7.14
C ALA A 547 43.10 22.20 -5.67
N TYR A 548 42.39 21.27 -5.03
CA TYR A 548 42.08 21.31 -3.61
C TYR A 548 42.54 20.02 -2.93
N GLY A 549 43.51 20.14 -2.04
CA GLY A 549 44.00 19.04 -1.21
C GLY A 549 43.06 18.81 -0.04
N ALA A 550 42.10 17.89 -0.18
CA ALA A 550 41.07 17.64 0.84
C ALA A 550 41.65 17.26 2.22
N THR A 551 42.80 16.59 2.27
CA THR A 551 43.47 16.21 3.54
C THR A 551 44.07 17.40 4.26
N THR A 552 44.82 18.24 3.53
CA THR A 552 45.53 19.42 4.05
C THR A 552 44.67 20.68 4.09
N ALA A 553 43.49 20.65 3.48
CA ALA A 553 42.65 21.80 3.21
C ALA A 553 43.39 22.90 2.43
N THR A 554 44.33 22.56 1.55
CA THR A 554 45.11 23.55 0.79
C THR A 554 44.57 23.73 -0.62
N CYS A 555 44.44 24.98 -1.07
CA CYS A 555 44.18 25.29 -2.47
C CYS A 555 45.51 25.60 -3.17
N SER A 556 45.66 25.14 -4.40
CA SER A 556 46.85 25.42 -5.22
C SER A 556 46.47 25.52 -6.69
N GLY A 557 47.28 26.24 -7.46
CA GLY A 557 47.13 26.31 -8.92
C GLY A 557 45.84 26.98 -9.39
N VAL A 558 45.09 27.62 -8.51
CA VAL A 558 43.89 28.42 -8.85
C VAL A 558 44.34 29.76 -9.40
N TYR A 559 43.72 30.30 -10.44
CA TYR A 559 44.10 31.58 -11.05
C TYR A 559 44.42 32.69 -10.02
N CYS A 560 43.56 32.91 -9.02
CA CYS A 560 43.76 33.94 -7.98
C CYS A 560 44.85 33.60 -6.94
N HIS A 561 45.13 32.31 -6.75
CA HIS A 561 46.07 31.75 -5.77
C HIS A 561 46.97 30.70 -6.45
N GLY A 562 47.66 31.13 -7.50
CA GLY A 562 48.30 30.21 -8.44
C GLY A 562 49.60 30.73 -9.02
N SER A 563 50.37 29.82 -9.59
CA SER A 563 51.68 30.12 -10.18
C SER A 563 51.61 30.87 -11.52
N THR A 564 50.42 31.00 -12.12
CA THR A 564 50.21 31.77 -13.36
C THR A 564 50.32 33.27 -13.14
N LEU A 565 50.05 33.75 -11.92
CA LEU A 565 50.29 35.15 -11.55
C LEU A 565 51.80 35.47 -11.62
N ALA A 566 52.10 36.72 -12.01
CA ALA A 566 53.46 37.23 -12.10
C ALA A 566 54.29 36.92 -10.84
N ALA A 567 55.58 36.63 -11.04
CA ALA A 567 56.51 36.35 -9.94
C ALA A 567 56.61 37.55 -8.99
N ALA A 568 57.05 37.31 -7.76
CA ALA A 568 57.38 38.41 -6.85
C ALA A 568 58.58 39.21 -7.42
N ALA A 569 58.55 40.53 -7.26
CA ALA A 569 59.72 41.36 -7.52
C ALA A 569 60.88 40.96 -6.59
N PRO A 570 62.15 41.18 -6.97
CA PRO A 570 63.31 40.84 -6.14
C PRO A 570 63.17 41.38 -4.71
N GLY A 571 63.34 40.51 -3.71
CA GLY A 571 63.19 40.84 -2.28
C GLY A 571 61.74 40.93 -1.78
N GLY A 572 60.74 40.79 -2.65
CA GLY A 572 59.33 40.70 -2.28
C GLY A 572 58.86 39.25 -2.06
N THR A 573 57.67 39.10 -1.48
CA THR A 573 57.03 37.78 -1.25
C THR A 573 55.56 37.81 -1.67
N THR A 574 55.05 36.65 -2.09
CA THR A 574 53.63 36.44 -2.43
C THR A 574 53.10 35.20 -1.72
N ARG A 575 51.88 35.25 -1.16
CA ARG A 575 51.23 34.12 -0.46
C ARG A 575 50.10 33.51 -1.31
N ARG A 576 50.49 32.66 -2.25
CA ARG A 576 49.60 32.07 -3.27
C ARG A 576 49.18 30.62 -2.99
N GLN A 577 49.47 30.09 -1.81
CA GLN A 577 49.08 28.74 -1.40
C GLN A 577 48.26 28.83 -0.11
N PRO A 578 46.97 29.19 -0.20
CA PRO A 578 46.14 29.34 0.98
C PRO A 578 45.72 28.00 1.56
N VAL A 579 45.58 27.99 2.89
CA VAL A 579 44.85 26.95 3.62
C VAL A 579 43.40 27.42 3.75
N TRP A 580 42.48 26.66 3.18
CA TRP A 580 41.04 26.92 3.09
C TRP A 580 40.36 27.22 4.43
N THR A 581 40.87 26.65 5.51
CA THR A 581 40.35 26.81 6.87
C THR A 581 41.04 27.93 7.67
N THR A 582 41.96 28.67 7.05
CA THR A 582 42.67 29.80 7.68
C THR A 582 42.07 31.11 7.20
N VAL A 583 41.19 31.70 8.04
CA VAL A 583 40.48 32.95 7.77
C VAL A 583 40.88 34.00 8.81
N ASP A 584 42.14 34.43 8.75
CA ASP A 584 42.76 35.35 9.72
C ASP A 584 43.35 36.61 9.07
N GLY A 585 43.11 36.81 7.77
CA GLY A 585 43.68 37.91 6.98
C GLY A 585 45.08 37.65 6.42
N THR A 586 45.70 36.49 6.68
CA THR A 586 47.06 36.20 6.17
C THR A 586 47.19 36.29 4.64
N TYR A 587 46.07 36.08 3.92
CA TYR A 587 46.01 35.99 2.45
C TYR A 587 45.29 37.18 1.78
N ASP A 588 44.95 38.27 2.49
CA ASP A 588 44.23 39.42 1.93
C ASP A 588 45.09 40.69 1.71
N GLY A 589 46.36 40.65 2.10
CA GLY A 589 47.28 41.79 2.01
C GLY A 589 47.64 42.25 0.60
N CYS A 590 47.34 43.52 0.29
CA CYS A 590 47.75 44.16 -0.98
C CYS A 590 49.28 44.18 -1.14
N GLY A 591 49.78 43.75 -2.30
CA GLY A 591 51.20 43.71 -2.61
C GLY A 591 51.98 42.56 -1.94
N THR A 592 51.29 41.63 -1.26
CA THR A 592 51.90 40.45 -0.63
C THR A 592 51.11 39.16 -0.81
N SER A 593 49.85 39.21 -1.23
CA SER A 593 49.03 38.02 -1.45
C SER A 593 49.19 37.47 -2.86
N CYS A 594 48.70 38.19 -3.88
CA CYS A 594 48.68 37.73 -5.27
C CYS A 594 49.97 38.11 -6.01
N HIS A 595 50.34 39.39 -5.96
CA HIS A 595 51.53 39.95 -6.60
C HIS A 595 52.21 40.96 -5.66
N THR A 596 53.47 41.29 -5.94
CA THR A 596 54.13 42.45 -5.35
C THR A 596 53.72 43.74 -6.07
N ASN A 597 54.02 44.91 -5.52
CA ASN A 597 53.71 46.20 -6.16
C ASN A 597 55.00 47.01 -6.40
N PRO A 598 55.49 47.12 -7.66
CA PRO A 598 55.01 46.43 -8.86
C PRO A 598 55.30 44.91 -8.84
N PRO A 599 54.63 44.10 -9.68
CA PRO A 599 54.94 42.68 -9.81
C PRO A 599 56.38 42.46 -10.31
N GLY A 600 56.89 41.24 -10.19
CA GLY A 600 58.16 40.85 -10.80
C GLY A 600 58.05 40.50 -12.28
N GLY A 601 59.09 39.85 -12.81
CA GLY A 601 59.18 39.50 -14.23
C GLY A 601 59.56 40.71 -15.08
N TRP A 602 58.75 41.02 -16.08
CA TRP A 602 59.01 42.08 -17.07
C TRP A 602 58.55 43.48 -16.64
N HIS A 603 57.98 43.63 -15.44
CA HIS A 603 57.51 44.91 -14.94
C HIS A 603 58.68 45.84 -14.58
N SER A 604 58.55 47.11 -14.96
CA SER A 604 59.46 48.16 -14.47
C SER A 604 59.26 48.43 -12.97
N SER A 605 60.25 49.05 -12.32
CA SER A 605 60.14 49.51 -10.93
C SER A 605 59.26 50.77 -10.76
N SER A 606 58.63 51.28 -11.82
CA SER A 606 57.76 52.46 -11.77
C SER A 606 56.50 52.19 -10.95
N MET A 607 56.18 53.14 -10.06
CA MET A 607 54.97 53.10 -9.22
C MET A 607 53.81 53.91 -9.82
N LYS A 608 53.95 54.40 -11.06
CA LYS A 608 52.91 55.13 -11.80
C LYS A 608 51.91 54.16 -12.47
N CYS A 609 51.25 53.32 -11.68
CA CYS A 609 50.35 52.27 -12.18
C CYS A 609 49.30 52.76 -13.20
N PRO A 610 48.63 53.93 -13.04
CA PRO A 610 47.63 54.41 -13.99
C PRO A 610 48.13 54.70 -15.40
N THR A 611 49.45 54.80 -15.60
CA THR A 611 50.05 55.00 -16.93
C THR A 611 49.84 53.77 -17.82
N CYS A 612 49.95 52.57 -17.26
CA CYS A 612 49.80 51.32 -18.02
C CYS A 612 48.45 50.63 -17.75
N HIS A 613 47.91 50.76 -16.54
CA HIS A 613 46.69 50.08 -16.11
C HIS A 613 45.51 51.05 -16.10
N THR A 614 44.62 50.92 -17.08
CA THR A 614 43.45 51.80 -17.27
C THR A 614 42.43 51.72 -16.15
N SER A 615 42.33 50.57 -15.49
CA SER A 615 41.42 50.29 -14.39
C SER A 615 41.83 51.00 -13.08
N ILE A 616 43.10 51.36 -12.92
CA ILE A 616 43.64 52.02 -11.72
C ILE A 616 43.53 53.54 -11.87
N LYS A 617 42.98 54.20 -10.86
CA LYS A 617 42.88 55.67 -10.80
C LYS A 617 44.10 56.29 -10.12
N THR A 618 44.47 55.80 -8.93
CA THR A 618 45.68 56.22 -8.20
C THR A 618 46.29 55.05 -7.44
N TYR A 619 47.59 55.12 -7.16
CA TYR A 619 48.29 54.19 -6.27
C TYR A 619 49.22 54.97 -5.32
N ASP A 620 49.14 54.70 -4.03
CA ASP A 620 50.04 55.24 -3.01
C ASP A 620 51.03 54.15 -2.59
N PRO A 621 52.33 54.31 -2.90
CA PRO A 621 53.35 53.30 -2.57
C PRO A 621 53.68 53.22 -1.07
N VAL A 622 53.34 54.24 -0.26
CA VAL A 622 53.59 54.24 1.18
C VAL A 622 52.55 53.38 1.90
N THR A 623 51.28 53.62 1.61
CA THR A 623 50.17 52.88 2.23
C THR A 623 49.83 51.59 1.48
N LYS A 624 50.40 51.39 0.28
CA LYS A 624 50.07 50.30 -0.65
C LYS A 624 48.58 50.27 -1.01
N THR A 625 47.97 51.45 -1.12
CA THR A 625 46.54 51.58 -1.44
C THR A 625 46.33 52.02 -2.88
N ALA A 626 45.33 51.44 -3.54
CA ALA A 626 44.90 51.83 -4.86
C ALA A 626 43.47 52.38 -4.82
N THR A 627 43.18 53.40 -5.63
CA THR A 627 41.81 53.76 -5.98
C THR A 627 41.54 53.34 -7.42
N TRP A 628 40.31 52.93 -7.70
CA TRP A 628 39.94 52.26 -8.95
C TRP A 628 39.03 53.16 -9.79
N LYS A 629 39.26 53.20 -11.10
CA LYS A 629 38.27 53.71 -12.06
C LYS A 629 37.20 52.66 -12.30
N ASP A 630 37.64 51.41 -12.43
CA ASP A 630 36.77 50.24 -12.48
C ASP A 630 37.45 49.08 -11.75
N ARG A 631 37.02 48.80 -10.51
CA ARG A 631 37.56 47.68 -9.72
C ARG A 631 37.16 46.32 -10.27
N THR A 632 36.11 46.25 -11.11
CA THR A 632 35.58 44.97 -11.58
C THR A 632 36.53 44.24 -12.52
N LEU A 633 37.45 45.00 -13.11
CA LEU A 633 38.50 44.54 -14.02
C LEU A 633 39.73 43.97 -13.29
N HIS A 634 39.89 44.19 -11.98
CA HIS A 634 41.13 43.79 -11.32
C HIS A 634 41.29 42.27 -11.12
N VAL A 635 40.20 41.53 -10.88
CA VAL A 635 40.20 40.06 -10.74
C VAL A 635 39.14 39.49 -11.68
N ASN A 636 39.45 39.39 -12.98
CA ASN A 636 38.50 38.94 -14.02
C ASN A 636 39.04 37.89 -14.99
N GLY A 637 40.24 37.35 -14.74
CA GLY A 637 40.85 36.36 -15.63
C GLY A 637 41.60 36.96 -16.83
N LYS A 638 41.70 38.30 -16.90
CA LYS A 638 42.42 39.03 -17.95
C LYS A 638 43.33 40.09 -17.34
N VAL A 639 44.42 40.41 -18.03
CA VAL A 639 45.27 41.54 -17.66
C VAL A 639 44.75 42.77 -18.38
N ASP A 640 44.14 43.70 -17.63
CA ASP A 640 43.66 44.97 -18.15
C ASP A 640 44.78 46.02 -18.11
N ALA A 641 45.59 46.05 -19.15
CA ALA A 641 46.63 47.05 -19.42
C ALA A 641 46.53 47.53 -20.88
N TYR A 642 47.06 48.72 -21.17
CA TYR A 642 47.25 49.14 -22.56
C TYR A 642 48.16 48.13 -23.30
N ASP A 643 47.89 47.92 -24.59
CA ASP A 643 48.80 47.16 -25.44
C ASP A 643 50.15 47.89 -25.50
N MET A 644 51.19 47.26 -24.92
CA MET A 644 52.53 47.82 -24.89
C MET A 644 53.23 47.79 -26.27
N GLY A 645 52.52 47.33 -27.33
CA GLY A 645 52.98 47.38 -28.71
C GLY A 645 53.01 48.78 -29.33
N ASP A 646 52.37 49.78 -28.72
CA ASP A 646 52.41 51.16 -29.21
C ASP A 646 53.46 52.00 -28.45
N CYS A 647 54.65 52.12 -29.05
CA CYS A 647 55.73 52.95 -28.54
C CYS A 647 55.30 54.42 -28.33
N MET A 648 54.27 54.90 -29.04
CA MET A 648 53.82 56.28 -28.94
C MET A 648 53.24 56.62 -27.57
N LEU A 649 52.69 55.65 -26.82
CA LEU A 649 52.08 55.89 -25.51
C LEU A 649 53.08 56.36 -24.43
N CYS A 650 54.38 56.15 -24.63
CA CYS A 650 55.42 56.52 -23.65
C CYS A 650 56.48 57.48 -24.21
N HIS A 651 56.52 57.67 -25.54
CA HIS A 651 57.55 58.43 -26.24
C HIS A 651 56.96 59.56 -27.11
N GLU A 652 55.92 60.24 -26.63
CA GLU A 652 55.26 61.33 -27.37
C GLU A 652 56.19 62.52 -27.70
N ASP A 653 57.37 62.63 -27.07
CA ASP A 653 58.28 63.78 -27.18
C ASP A 653 59.69 63.49 -27.75
N MET A 654 59.90 62.41 -28.52
CA MET A 654 61.22 62.08 -29.10
C MET A 654 61.37 62.29 -30.62
N PHE A 655 60.50 63.10 -31.25
CA PHE A 655 60.70 63.56 -32.63
C PHE A 655 60.57 65.07 -32.78
#